data_AF-A0A1A7BER8-F1
#
_entry.id   AF-A0A1A7BER8-F1
#
_cell.length_a   1.000
_cell.length_b   1.000
_cell.length_c   1.000
_cell.angle_alpha   90.00
_cell.angle_beta   90.00
_cell.angle_gamma   90.00
#
_symmetry.space_group_name_H-M   'P 1'
#
loop_
_entity.id
_entity.type
_entity.pdbx_description
1 polymer ?
#
loop_
_entity_poly.entity_id
_entity_poly.type
_entity_poly.pdbx_seq_one_letter_code
_entity_poly.pdbx_strand_id
1 'polypeptide(L)'
;MEPLRADWDGVRGAAATLIEEGKADEAKAFVEAFHSRLAQTRVLDPACGTGNFLYVAMARMKELEGEVLDLLVELGDDQYVAELTGHTITPENFLGIEINPRAAAIAQLVLWIGYLQWHFRVNGADRTPPEPILRDVKTIENRDALIEWDDKVAELDDAGEPVTWWDGETMKEHPVTGKKVPDETARVEVYRYVKPRAAKWPKADFIVGNPPFHGARTVRATNPVGYIEAVRQVYDIVPENADFVMFWWHKAAIATANASTVRLGFITTKSITQSFSRAVMASHMADKRRVSIVFAIPNHPWIDEADGADVRVAFTVAASGKQTGRKLEVLIERPIADGAFEVEFAETHGLINPSLRTEVDLQEAKTLRANSDVSSVGFQLTGKGFVVGEELISELSDAERQSFVFSLLGAREIVQTRLQRRVIDVCEVVSEADLRRASPTIYQHLVNSVKPERDVNARKSVREKWWVYGEARNTFRPALKGLASQIVTPLTAKHRVFVVEPVSTRADSTCVCIALDDHYFLGILSSRIHLVWALANGGRLGVGDDPRYLKGECFDPFPFPGDVPEPLKDKIRAEAEALDALRKRVLESHEDLTLTKLYNVLEALREGRPLTDAERDMHDRGLVTLIRQHHDAIDALVAEAYGWPADLSDEEILTRLVALNKERAAEEARGLIRWLRPEYQAPDYKAPVTQTLDLGETAAALPDNVIPWPGSLPEQVSAVQSILTAAATPLAPQDVARAFKGKRAATVRPVLDALAGIGMARRLKDGRYAA
;
A
#
# COMPACT_ATOMS: atom_id res chain seq x y z
N MET A 1 -17.10 4.74 -16.40
CA MET A 1 -17.72 4.32 -17.69
C MET A 1 -18.31 2.93 -17.65
N GLU A 2 -17.60 1.91 -17.16
CA GLU A 2 -18.07 0.51 -17.21
C GLU A 2 -19.53 0.28 -16.76
N PRO A 3 -20.03 0.85 -15.64
CA PRO A 3 -21.45 0.70 -15.28
C PRO A 3 -22.42 1.33 -16.30
N LEU A 4 -22.11 2.53 -16.78
CA LEU A 4 -22.94 3.24 -17.76
C LEU A 4 -22.98 2.50 -19.11
N ARG A 5 -21.87 1.89 -19.50
CA ARG A 5 -21.76 1.04 -20.70
C ARG A 5 -22.60 -0.23 -20.54
N ALA A 6 -22.49 -0.93 -19.40
CA ALA A 6 -23.30 -2.11 -19.12
C ALA A 6 -24.81 -1.81 -19.12
N ASP A 7 -25.21 -0.68 -18.52
CA ASP A 7 -26.60 -0.22 -18.57
C ASP A 7 -27.05 0.08 -20.00
N TRP A 8 -26.19 0.71 -20.81
CA TRP A 8 -26.48 1.01 -22.22
C TRP A 8 -26.62 -0.26 -23.06
N ASP A 9 -25.69 -1.21 -22.92
CA ASP A 9 -25.73 -2.49 -23.62
C ASP A 9 -27.03 -3.25 -23.31
N GLY A 10 -27.48 -3.24 -22.05
CA GLY A 10 -28.77 -3.81 -21.65
C GLY A 10 -29.98 -3.10 -22.27
N VAL A 11 -29.96 -1.76 -22.34
CA VAL A 11 -31.02 -0.98 -22.99
C VAL A 11 -31.06 -1.22 -24.48
N ARG A 12 -29.90 -1.25 -25.16
CA ARG A 12 -29.81 -1.55 -26.59
C ARG A 12 -30.35 -2.94 -26.90
N GLY A 13 -30.02 -3.94 -26.07
CA GLY A 13 -30.56 -5.30 -26.21
C GLY A 13 -32.07 -5.38 -26.02
N ALA A 14 -32.61 -4.66 -25.03
CA ALA A 14 -34.06 -4.58 -24.80
C ALA A 14 -34.79 -3.86 -25.95
N ALA A 15 -34.23 -2.75 -26.44
CA ALA A 15 -34.77 -2.01 -27.58
C ALA A 15 -34.81 -2.88 -28.84
N ALA A 16 -33.73 -3.61 -29.15
CA ALA A 16 -33.69 -4.54 -30.28
C ALA A 16 -34.79 -5.61 -30.21
N THR A 17 -35.02 -6.19 -29.03
CA THR A 17 -36.09 -7.18 -28.81
C THR A 17 -37.48 -6.59 -29.05
N LEU A 18 -37.74 -5.37 -28.54
CA LEU A 18 -39.02 -4.69 -28.73
C LEU A 18 -39.28 -4.34 -30.20
N ILE A 19 -38.25 -4.00 -30.97
CA ILE A 19 -38.36 -3.73 -32.41
C ILE A 19 -38.74 -5.00 -33.17
N GLU A 20 -38.13 -6.15 -32.84
CA GLU A 20 -38.50 -7.45 -33.44
C GLU A 20 -39.95 -7.84 -33.12
N GLU A 21 -40.45 -7.47 -31.94
CA GLU A 21 -41.85 -7.64 -31.54
C GLU A 21 -42.81 -6.62 -32.19
N GLY A 22 -42.31 -5.69 -33.00
CA GLY A 22 -43.11 -4.64 -33.65
C GLY A 22 -43.51 -3.48 -32.74
N LYS A 23 -42.88 -3.33 -31.57
CA LYS A 23 -43.16 -2.30 -30.55
C LYS A 23 -42.12 -1.18 -30.57
N ALA A 24 -41.98 -0.52 -31.72
CA ALA A 24 -40.96 0.53 -31.92
C ALA A 24 -41.12 1.71 -30.94
N ASP A 25 -42.36 2.11 -30.60
CA ASP A 25 -42.62 3.22 -29.68
C ASP A 25 -42.19 2.89 -28.24
N GLU A 26 -42.35 1.64 -27.80
CA GLU A 26 -41.84 1.19 -26.50
C GLU A 26 -40.31 1.18 -26.49
N ALA A 27 -39.68 0.74 -27.59
CA ALA A 27 -38.22 0.76 -27.73
C ALA A 27 -37.65 2.19 -27.61
N LYS A 28 -38.28 3.17 -28.26
CA LYS A 28 -37.92 4.60 -28.14
C LYS A 28 -37.99 5.09 -26.70
N ALA A 29 -39.13 4.86 -26.04
CA ALA A 29 -39.32 5.27 -24.64
C ALA A 29 -38.26 4.69 -23.70
N PHE A 30 -37.80 3.45 -23.94
CA PHE A 30 -36.71 2.85 -23.17
C PHE A 30 -35.36 3.56 -23.38
N VAL A 31 -35.04 3.93 -24.62
CA VAL A 31 -33.80 4.65 -24.95
C VAL A 31 -33.83 6.08 -24.42
N GLU A 32 -34.96 6.78 -24.54
CA GLU A 32 -35.17 8.12 -23.96
C GLU A 32 -35.04 8.12 -22.43
N ALA A 33 -35.56 7.08 -21.77
CA ALA A 33 -35.42 6.93 -20.31
C ALA A 33 -33.96 6.72 -19.90
N PHE A 34 -33.19 5.97 -20.70
CA PHE A 34 -31.75 5.83 -20.49
C PHE A 34 -31.03 7.17 -20.69
N HIS A 35 -31.31 7.87 -21.79
CA HIS A 35 -30.73 9.18 -22.08
C HIS A 35 -31.00 10.18 -20.96
N SER A 36 -32.24 10.23 -20.46
CA SER A 36 -32.64 11.09 -19.35
C SER A 36 -31.85 10.81 -18.06
N ARG A 37 -31.60 9.53 -17.76
CA ARG A 37 -30.78 9.12 -16.61
C ARG A 37 -29.29 9.45 -16.82
N LEU A 38 -28.78 9.27 -18.03
CA LEU A 38 -27.40 9.61 -18.38
C LEU A 38 -27.16 11.13 -18.23
N ALA A 39 -28.09 11.96 -18.71
CA ALA A 39 -28.04 13.42 -18.59
C ALA A 39 -28.16 13.92 -17.13
N GLN A 40 -28.68 13.11 -16.21
CA GLN A 40 -28.76 13.44 -14.78
C GLN A 40 -27.57 12.92 -13.95
N THR A 41 -26.73 12.06 -14.55
CA THR A 41 -25.59 11.43 -13.85
C THR A 41 -24.58 12.49 -13.42
N ARG A 42 -24.11 12.41 -12.17
CA ARG A 42 -23.15 13.35 -11.58
C ARG A 42 -21.84 12.67 -11.23
N VAL A 43 -20.74 13.34 -11.57
CA VAL A 43 -19.36 12.90 -11.27
C VAL A 43 -18.70 13.93 -10.38
N LEU A 44 -18.17 13.50 -9.24
CA LEU A 44 -17.43 14.34 -8.30
C LEU A 44 -15.94 14.00 -8.32
N ASP A 45 -15.11 15.03 -8.42
CA ASP A 45 -13.69 14.98 -8.08
C ASP A 45 -13.38 15.86 -6.85
N PRO A 46 -13.19 15.27 -5.66
CA PRO A 46 -13.00 15.99 -4.41
C PRO A 46 -11.56 16.53 -4.21
N ALA A 47 -10.70 16.41 -5.21
CA ALA A 47 -9.36 17.00 -5.25
C ALA A 47 -8.99 17.30 -6.71
N CYS A 48 -9.81 18.13 -7.37
CA CYS A 48 -9.87 18.13 -8.83
C CYS A 48 -8.67 18.79 -9.54
N GLY A 49 -7.82 19.53 -8.82
CA GLY A 49 -6.72 20.26 -9.43
C GLY A 49 -7.21 21.17 -10.55
N THR A 50 -6.61 21.03 -11.74
CA THR A 50 -7.00 21.76 -12.96
C THR A 50 -8.15 21.11 -13.74
N GLY A 51 -8.79 20.07 -13.21
CA GLY A 51 -10.04 19.49 -13.75
C GLY A 51 -9.86 18.39 -14.82
N ASN A 52 -8.67 17.84 -14.99
CA ASN A 52 -8.39 16.82 -16.04
C ASN A 52 -9.30 15.58 -15.95
N PHE A 53 -9.51 15.03 -14.75
CA PHE A 53 -10.40 13.86 -14.57
C PHE A 53 -11.85 14.18 -14.93
N LEU A 54 -12.33 15.36 -14.52
CA LEU A 54 -13.69 15.81 -14.83
C LEU A 54 -13.86 16.01 -16.34
N TYR A 55 -12.87 16.58 -17.03
CA TYR A 55 -12.86 16.71 -18.48
C TYR A 55 -12.90 15.35 -19.19
N VAL A 56 -12.05 14.40 -18.79
CA VAL A 56 -12.03 13.05 -19.38
C VAL A 56 -13.36 12.34 -19.13
N ALA A 57 -13.93 12.44 -17.92
CA ALA A 57 -15.25 11.89 -17.62
C ALA A 57 -16.33 12.48 -18.53
N MET A 58 -16.34 13.81 -18.72
CA MET A 58 -17.25 14.50 -19.61
C MET A 58 -17.12 14.02 -21.06
N ALA A 59 -15.90 13.97 -21.58
CA ALA A 59 -15.65 13.49 -22.94
C ALA A 59 -16.19 12.06 -23.14
N ARG A 60 -15.93 11.14 -22.20
CA ARG A 60 -16.41 9.75 -22.30
C ARG A 60 -17.92 9.61 -22.14
N MET A 61 -18.55 10.41 -21.28
CA MET A 61 -20.01 10.39 -21.16
C MET A 61 -20.68 11.00 -22.41
N LYS A 62 -20.08 12.03 -23.00
CA LYS A 62 -20.52 12.64 -24.26
C LYS A 62 -20.37 11.71 -25.46
N GLU A 63 -19.30 10.91 -25.52
CA GLU A 63 -19.18 9.82 -26.51
C GLU A 63 -20.32 8.82 -26.39
N LEU A 64 -20.65 8.40 -25.16
CA LEU A 64 -21.77 7.49 -24.92
C LEU A 64 -23.12 8.12 -25.27
N GLU A 65 -23.33 9.39 -24.96
CA GLU A 65 -24.54 10.13 -25.35
C GLU A 65 -24.70 10.19 -26.87
N GLY A 66 -23.61 10.39 -27.62
CA GLY A 66 -23.63 10.32 -29.08
C GLY A 66 -24.18 8.99 -29.59
N GLU A 67 -23.68 7.86 -29.07
CA GLU A 67 -24.18 6.52 -29.44
C GLU A 67 -25.66 6.32 -29.12
N VAL A 68 -26.15 6.93 -28.03
CA VAL A 68 -27.56 6.87 -27.63
C VAL A 68 -28.43 7.68 -28.60
N LEU A 69 -27.98 8.86 -28.97
CA LEU A 69 -28.68 9.74 -29.91
C LEU A 69 -28.72 9.13 -31.32
N ASP A 70 -27.63 8.52 -31.77
CA ASP A 70 -27.57 7.83 -33.06
C ASP A 70 -28.65 6.73 -33.14
N LEU A 71 -28.84 5.94 -32.07
CA LEU A 71 -29.90 4.93 -32.02
C LEU A 71 -31.30 5.55 -32.05
N LEU A 72 -31.54 6.69 -31.38
CA LEU A 72 -32.83 7.37 -31.43
C LEU A 72 -33.16 7.89 -32.84
N VAL A 73 -32.17 8.39 -33.57
CA VAL A 73 -32.31 8.78 -34.99
C VAL A 73 -32.68 7.58 -35.84
N GLU A 74 -31.99 6.44 -35.67
CA GLU A 74 -32.30 5.20 -36.40
C GLU A 74 -33.72 4.70 -36.15
N LEU A 75 -34.26 4.92 -34.93
CA LEU A 75 -35.64 4.59 -34.59
C LEU A 75 -36.67 5.57 -35.17
N GLY A 76 -36.22 6.65 -35.83
CA GLY A 76 -37.08 7.64 -36.46
C GLY A 76 -37.62 8.67 -35.48
N ASP A 77 -36.79 9.12 -34.53
CA ASP A 77 -37.10 10.22 -33.62
C ASP A 77 -36.22 11.46 -33.87
N ASP A 78 -36.26 11.93 -35.12
CA ASP A 78 -35.55 13.15 -35.56
C ASP A 78 -36.00 14.40 -34.79
N GLN A 79 -37.24 14.38 -34.25
CA GLN A 79 -37.82 15.50 -33.52
C GLN A 79 -37.26 15.61 -32.10
N TYR A 80 -37.08 14.50 -31.39
CA TYR A 80 -36.41 14.50 -30.08
C TYR A 80 -34.99 15.07 -30.16
N VAL A 81 -34.24 14.70 -31.21
CA VAL A 81 -32.88 15.21 -31.48
C VAL A 81 -32.88 16.73 -31.71
N ALA A 82 -33.90 17.25 -32.39
CA ALA A 82 -34.07 18.67 -32.65
C ALA A 82 -34.48 19.48 -31.39
N GLU A 83 -35.14 18.83 -30.41
CA GLU A 83 -35.72 19.43 -29.21
C GLU A 83 -34.90 19.18 -27.92
N LEU A 84 -33.65 18.71 -28.00
CA LEU A 84 -32.76 18.36 -26.86
C LEU A 84 -32.48 19.47 -25.83
N THR A 85 -33.07 20.66 -25.98
CA THR A 85 -32.86 21.80 -25.10
C THR A 85 -33.19 21.45 -23.64
N GLY A 86 -32.14 21.22 -22.84
CA GLY A 86 -32.23 20.96 -21.40
C GLY A 86 -32.09 19.49 -20.97
N HIS A 87 -32.05 18.54 -21.91
CA HIS A 87 -31.90 17.10 -21.62
C HIS A 87 -30.61 16.55 -22.22
N THR A 88 -29.46 17.10 -21.83
CA THR A 88 -28.14 16.66 -22.30
C THR A 88 -27.11 16.73 -21.18
N ILE A 89 -26.00 16.02 -21.33
CA ILE A 89 -24.83 16.18 -20.47
C ILE A 89 -24.27 17.60 -20.64
N THR A 90 -24.00 18.28 -19.54
CA THR A 90 -23.44 19.64 -19.51
C THR A 90 -22.32 19.72 -18.47
N PRO A 91 -21.57 20.83 -18.40
CA PRO A 91 -20.63 21.06 -17.30
C PRO A 91 -21.25 20.95 -15.90
N GLU A 92 -22.59 21.10 -15.76
CA GLU A 92 -23.31 20.98 -14.48
C GLU A 92 -23.26 19.57 -13.87
N ASN A 93 -22.99 18.54 -14.70
CA ASN A 93 -22.85 17.16 -14.26
C ASN A 93 -21.52 16.89 -13.53
N PHE A 94 -20.53 17.78 -13.66
CA PHE A 94 -19.16 17.56 -13.21
C PHE A 94 -18.82 18.51 -12.06
N LEU A 95 -18.69 17.92 -10.87
CA LEU A 95 -18.51 18.62 -9.59
C LEU A 95 -17.06 18.50 -9.14
N GLY A 96 -16.48 19.58 -8.64
CA GLY A 96 -15.08 19.62 -8.20
C GLY A 96 -14.89 20.32 -6.86
N ILE A 97 -13.93 19.87 -6.06
CA ILE A 97 -13.46 20.58 -4.87
C ILE A 97 -11.94 20.75 -4.98
N GLU A 98 -11.45 21.98 -4.77
CA GLU A 98 -10.03 22.30 -4.88
C GLU A 98 -9.64 23.42 -3.89
N ILE A 99 -8.52 23.26 -3.18
CA ILE A 99 -8.09 24.24 -2.17
C ILE A 99 -7.35 25.44 -2.80
N ASN A 100 -6.64 25.24 -3.91
CA ASN A 100 -5.92 26.27 -4.62
C ASN A 100 -6.86 27.08 -5.54
N PRO A 101 -7.07 28.37 -5.27
CA PRO A 101 -8.03 29.19 -6.01
C PRO A 101 -7.70 29.29 -7.51
N ARG A 102 -6.41 29.21 -7.89
CA ARG A 102 -5.99 29.25 -9.30
C ARG A 102 -6.36 27.96 -10.02
N ALA A 103 -6.11 26.81 -9.40
CA ALA A 103 -6.42 25.51 -9.99
C ALA A 103 -7.95 25.34 -10.14
N ALA A 104 -8.72 25.73 -9.12
CA ALA A 104 -10.19 25.72 -9.17
C ALA A 104 -10.75 26.54 -10.34
N ALA A 105 -10.22 27.76 -10.57
CA ALA A 105 -10.63 28.60 -11.69
C ALA A 105 -10.28 27.97 -13.06
N ILE A 106 -9.10 27.34 -13.18
CA ILE A 106 -8.69 26.62 -14.39
C ILE A 106 -9.62 25.44 -14.66
N ALA A 107 -9.96 24.64 -13.63
CA ALA A 107 -10.86 23.49 -13.77
C ALA A 107 -12.22 23.89 -14.34
N GLN A 108 -12.78 25.01 -13.87
CA GLN A 108 -14.04 25.53 -14.40
C GLN A 108 -13.94 25.87 -15.89
N LEU A 109 -12.84 26.51 -16.32
CA LEU A 109 -12.60 26.87 -17.71
C LEU A 109 -12.41 25.64 -18.61
N VAL A 110 -11.63 24.65 -18.14
CA VAL A 110 -11.36 23.42 -18.89
C VAL A 110 -12.65 22.67 -19.24
N LEU A 111 -13.60 22.57 -18.30
CA LEU A 111 -14.90 21.96 -18.54
C LEU A 111 -15.71 22.70 -19.60
N TRP A 112 -15.77 24.03 -19.52
CA TRP A 112 -16.49 24.84 -20.51
C TRP A 112 -15.86 24.75 -21.89
N ILE A 113 -14.54 24.84 -22.00
CA ILE A 113 -13.82 24.69 -23.27
C ILE A 113 -14.09 23.32 -23.87
N GLY A 114 -13.99 22.25 -23.07
CA GLY A 114 -14.24 20.89 -23.51
C GLY A 114 -15.68 20.68 -24.01
N TYR A 115 -16.66 21.21 -23.29
CA TYR A 115 -18.07 21.15 -23.68
C TYR A 115 -18.31 21.87 -25.00
N LEU A 116 -17.78 23.07 -25.17
CA LEU A 116 -17.92 23.85 -26.40
C LEU A 116 -17.25 23.18 -27.59
N GLN A 117 -16.04 22.64 -27.41
CA GLN A 117 -15.35 21.87 -28.45
C GLN A 117 -16.17 20.66 -28.92
N TRP A 118 -16.82 19.95 -27.98
CA TRP A 118 -17.69 18.84 -28.32
C TRP A 118 -18.96 19.30 -29.03
N HIS A 119 -19.62 20.36 -28.52
CA HIS A 119 -20.82 20.94 -29.13
C HIS A 119 -20.58 21.30 -30.60
N PHE A 120 -19.49 22.02 -30.91
CA PHE A 120 -19.17 22.39 -32.29
C PHE A 120 -18.76 21.22 -33.16
N ARG A 121 -18.16 20.16 -32.57
CA ARG A 121 -17.83 18.94 -33.31
C ARG A 121 -19.08 18.19 -33.79
N VAL A 122 -20.13 18.14 -32.97
CA VAL A 122 -21.35 17.39 -33.25
C VAL A 122 -22.36 18.21 -34.05
N ASN A 123 -22.57 19.48 -33.67
CA ASN A 123 -23.61 20.33 -34.25
C ASN A 123 -23.15 21.16 -35.47
N GLY A 124 -21.87 21.12 -35.79
CA GLY A 124 -21.24 21.97 -36.80
C GLY A 124 -20.87 23.36 -36.26
N ALA A 125 -19.86 24.00 -36.90
CA ALA A 125 -19.34 25.30 -36.48
C ALA A 125 -20.38 26.43 -36.52
N ASP A 126 -21.41 26.28 -37.35
CA ASP A 126 -22.43 27.31 -37.60
C ASP A 126 -23.59 27.28 -36.60
N ARG A 127 -23.67 26.26 -35.72
CA ARG A 127 -24.77 26.08 -34.77
C ARG A 127 -24.35 26.49 -33.36
N THR A 128 -24.57 27.76 -33.04
CA THR A 128 -24.19 28.36 -31.75
C THR A 128 -24.92 27.71 -30.55
N PRO A 129 -24.24 27.49 -29.41
CA PRO A 129 -24.90 27.06 -28.17
C PRO A 129 -25.97 28.05 -27.69
N PRO A 130 -26.94 27.62 -26.86
CA PRO A 130 -27.96 28.51 -26.30
C PRO A 130 -27.35 29.66 -25.47
N GLU A 131 -27.85 30.89 -25.65
CA GLU A 131 -27.40 32.04 -24.86
C GLU A 131 -28.02 32.07 -23.44
N PRO A 132 -27.27 32.46 -22.39
CA PRO A 132 -25.85 32.79 -22.40
C PRO A 132 -24.97 31.53 -22.51
N ILE A 133 -23.91 31.60 -23.33
CA ILE A 133 -23.00 30.49 -23.64
C ILE A 133 -22.28 30.01 -22.36
N LEU A 134 -21.78 30.95 -21.56
CA LEU A 134 -21.21 30.67 -20.24
C LEU A 134 -22.26 31.02 -19.19
N ARG A 135 -22.82 29.99 -18.56
CA ARG A 135 -23.67 30.15 -17.38
C ARG A 135 -22.77 30.17 -16.14
N ASP A 136 -23.15 30.93 -15.11
CA ASP A 136 -22.46 30.90 -13.80
C ASP A 136 -22.80 29.61 -13.05
N VAL A 137 -22.30 28.49 -13.58
CA VAL A 137 -22.49 27.16 -13.02
C VAL A 137 -21.38 26.96 -11.99
N LYS A 138 -21.71 27.12 -10.72
CA LYS A 138 -20.79 26.94 -9.59
C LYS A 138 -20.60 25.46 -9.24
N THR A 139 -20.06 24.68 -10.17
CA THR A 139 -19.78 23.24 -9.91
C THR A 139 -18.41 22.97 -9.31
N ILE A 140 -17.47 23.91 -9.46
CA ILE A 140 -16.15 23.84 -8.85
C ILE A 140 -16.12 24.71 -7.58
N GLU A 141 -15.92 24.09 -6.42
CA GLU A 141 -15.90 24.75 -5.12
C GLU A 141 -14.46 24.94 -4.62
N ASN A 142 -14.05 26.20 -4.39
CA ASN A 142 -12.74 26.51 -3.82
C ASN A 142 -12.76 26.41 -2.29
N ARG A 143 -12.47 25.22 -1.74
CA ARG A 143 -12.45 24.97 -0.28
C ARG A 143 -11.75 23.66 0.06
N ASP A 144 -11.64 23.39 1.36
CA ASP A 144 -11.18 22.11 1.89
C ASP A 144 -12.24 21.01 1.69
N ALA A 145 -11.80 19.87 1.15
CA ALA A 145 -12.66 18.71 0.90
C ALA A 145 -12.80 17.78 2.12
N LEU A 146 -11.88 17.84 3.08
CA LEU A 146 -11.86 16.97 4.25
C LEU A 146 -12.63 17.59 5.42
N ILE A 147 -12.30 18.82 5.82
CA ILE A 147 -12.84 19.42 7.04
C ILE A 147 -13.34 20.85 6.86
N GLU A 148 -14.31 21.22 7.70
CA GLU A 148 -14.74 22.59 7.96
C GLU A 148 -14.46 22.92 9.43
N TRP A 149 -14.25 24.19 9.75
CA TRP A 149 -14.02 24.68 11.11
C TRP A 149 -14.74 26.00 11.33
N ASP A 150 -14.99 26.36 12.59
CA ASP A 150 -15.67 27.61 12.94
C ASP A 150 -14.69 28.79 12.91
N ASP A 151 -13.47 28.59 13.40
CA ASP A 151 -12.42 29.62 13.45
C ASP A 151 -11.03 28.99 13.47
N LYS A 152 -10.01 29.78 13.11
CA LYS A 152 -8.59 29.43 13.17
C LYS A 152 -7.87 30.40 14.10
N VAL A 153 -7.55 29.94 15.30
CA VAL A 153 -6.97 30.77 16.39
C VAL A 153 -5.55 30.33 16.74
N ALA A 154 -4.72 31.21 17.26
CA ALA A 154 -3.39 30.83 17.77
C ALA A 154 -3.55 29.88 18.98
N GLU A 155 -2.72 28.84 19.04
CA GLU A 155 -2.62 27.94 20.19
C GLU A 155 -1.86 28.66 21.31
N LEU A 156 -2.43 28.69 22.51
CA LEU A 156 -1.84 29.33 23.68
C LEU A 156 -1.35 28.27 24.68
N ASP A 157 -0.22 28.54 25.34
CA ASP A 157 0.32 27.71 26.42
C ASP A 157 -0.38 27.96 27.78
N ASP A 158 0.07 27.28 28.84
CA ASP A 158 -0.49 27.40 30.19
C ASP A 158 -0.34 28.84 30.78
N ALA A 159 0.54 29.66 30.21
CA ALA A 159 0.72 31.06 30.58
C ALA A 159 -0.10 32.03 29.72
N GLY A 160 -0.82 31.53 28.70
CA GLY A 160 -1.63 32.33 27.78
C GLY A 160 -0.85 32.94 26.63
N GLU A 161 0.40 32.54 26.41
CA GLU A 161 1.26 33.02 25.33
C GLU A 161 1.15 32.10 24.09
N PRO A 162 1.28 32.63 22.86
CA PRO A 162 1.28 31.80 21.65
C PRO A 162 2.36 30.71 21.71
N VAL A 163 1.96 29.46 21.49
CA VAL A 163 2.88 28.34 21.32
C VAL A 163 3.63 28.55 20.02
N THR A 164 4.95 28.68 20.11
CA THR A 164 5.80 28.93 18.94
C THR A 164 6.94 27.94 18.77
N TRP A 165 7.06 27.38 17.56
CA TRP A 165 8.05 26.36 17.21
C TRP A 165 9.12 26.93 16.28
N TRP A 166 10.29 26.30 16.24
CA TRP A 166 11.32 26.68 15.26
C TRP A 166 10.76 26.53 13.84
N ASP A 167 11.04 27.50 12.96
CA ASP A 167 10.49 27.59 11.60
C ASP A 167 10.89 26.44 10.67
N GLY A 168 11.88 25.63 11.05
CA GLY A 168 12.34 24.46 10.29
C GLY A 168 13.45 24.75 9.29
N GLU A 169 13.80 26.02 9.08
CA GLU A 169 14.71 26.45 8.01
C GLU A 169 15.86 27.32 8.51
N THR A 170 15.61 28.24 9.46
CA THR A 170 16.58 29.27 9.84
C THR A 170 17.65 28.71 10.78
N MET A 171 18.92 28.81 10.37
CA MET A 171 20.07 28.32 11.12
C MET A 171 21.03 29.46 11.48
N LYS A 172 21.69 29.37 12.63
CA LYS A 172 22.75 30.29 13.08
C LYS A 172 24.06 29.56 13.35
N GLU A 173 25.15 30.29 13.52
CA GLU A 173 26.44 29.70 13.90
C GLU A 173 26.52 29.43 15.40
N HIS A 174 26.96 28.23 15.78
CA HIS A 174 27.21 27.89 17.18
C HIS A 174 28.45 28.64 17.69
N PRO A 175 28.38 29.35 18.82
CA PRO A 175 29.44 30.26 19.30
C PRO A 175 30.76 29.60 19.71
N VAL A 176 30.83 28.26 19.65
CA VAL A 176 31.98 27.47 20.13
C VAL A 176 32.51 26.58 19.00
N THR A 177 31.60 25.86 18.32
CA THR A 177 31.99 24.93 17.25
C THR A 177 32.03 25.57 15.87
N GLY A 178 31.44 26.76 15.69
CA GLY A 178 31.27 27.42 14.39
C GLY A 178 30.32 26.69 13.42
N LYS A 179 29.70 25.57 13.84
CA LYS A 179 28.78 24.80 13.01
C LYS A 179 27.40 25.47 12.96
N LYS A 180 26.69 25.33 11.83
CA LYS A 180 25.30 25.76 11.70
C LYS A 180 24.39 24.92 12.60
N VAL A 181 23.64 25.57 13.48
CA VAL A 181 22.64 24.99 14.38
C VAL A 181 21.31 25.72 14.22
N PRO A 182 20.16 25.11 14.56
CA PRO A 182 18.86 25.78 14.51
C PRO A 182 18.86 27.12 15.26
N ASP A 183 18.30 28.15 14.66
CA ASP A 183 18.14 29.45 15.32
C ASP A 183 16.89 29.42 16.21
N GLU A 184 17.09 29.36 17.53
CA GLU A 184 15.98 29.31 18.47
C GLU A 184 15.11 30.58 18.49
N THR A 185 15.54 31.67 17.85
CA THR A 185 14.77 32.92 17.74
C THR A 185 13.81 32.95 16.56
N ALA A 186 14.04 32.12 15.54
CA ALA A 186 13.17 32.02 14.36
C ALA A 186 11.97 31.11 14.67
N ARG A 187 10.85 31.73 15.05
CA ARG A 187 9.69 31.05 15.64
C ARG A 187 8.42 31.28 14.83
N VAL A 188 7.64 30.23 14.58
CA VAL A 188 6.30 30.26 13.95
C VAL A 188 5.21 29.91 14.95
N GLU A 189 4.09 30.62 14.90
CA GLU A 189 2.92 30.35 15.75
C GLU A 189 2.20 29.07 15.33
N VAL A 190 1.76 28.30 16.32
CA VAL A 190 0.92 27.13 16.12
C VAL A 190 -0.55 27.56 16.12
N TYR A 191 -1.35 27.03 15.19
CA TYR A 191 -2.79 27.34 15.11
C TYR A 191 -3.65 26.17 15.56
N ARG A 192 -4.76 26.48 16.21
CA ARG A 192 -5.83 25.55 16.58
C ARG A 192 -7.06 25.81 15.73
N TYR A 193 -7.61 24.74 15.16
CA TYR A 193 -8.85 24.76 14.40
C TYR A 193 -10.02 24.50 15.35
N VAL A 194 -10.94 25.46 15.47
CA VAL A 194 -12.04 25.40 16.43
C VAL A 194 -13.18 24.55 15.88
N LYS A 195 -13.57 23.51 16.64
CA LYS A 195 -14.68 22.57 16.30
C LYS A 195 -14.60 22.03 14.87
N PRO A 196 -13.49 21.34 14.52
CA PRO A 196 -13.37 20.75 13.20
C PRO A 196 -14.46 19.68 12.99
N ARG A 197 -15.02 19.64 11.79
CA ARG A 197 -16.08 18.70 11.39
C ARG A 197 -15.86 18.25 9.95
N ALA A 198 -16.41 17.09 9.59
CA ALA A 198 -16.30 16.58 8.23
C ALA A 198 -17.00 17.52 7.23
N ALA A 199 -16.25 17.97 6.21
CA ALA A 199 -16.80 18.81 5.16
C ALA A 199 -17.88 18.08 4.37
N LYS A 200 -18.97 18.75 3.98
CA LYS A 200 -20.03 18.07 3.21
C LYS A 200 -19.64 17.99 1.73
N TRP A 201 -19.72 16.80 1.14
CA TRP A 201 -19.54 16.62 -0.30
C TRP A 201 -20.88 16.74 -1.03
N PRO A 202 -20.90 17.29 -2.25
CA PRO A 202 -22.10 17.30 -3.06
C PRO A 202 -22.46 15.85 -3.45
N LYS A 203 -23.76 15.59 -3.66
CA LYS A 203 -24.23 14.26 -4.06
C LYS A 203 -23.78 13.95 -5.49
N ALA A 204 -23.16 12.78 -5.68
CA ALA A 204 -22.67 12.31 -6.97
C ALA A 204 -22.77 10.78 -7.10
N ASP A 205 -23.09 10.31 -8.29
CA ASP A 205 -23.19 8.90 -8.64
C ASP A 205 -21.82 8.24 -8.76
N PHE A 206 -20.81 9.00 -9.21
CA PHE A 206 -19.43 8.54 -9.32
C PHE A 206 -18.50 9.51 -8.61
N ILE A 207 -17.53 8.95 -7.88
CA ILE A 207 -16.44 9.73 -7.28
C ILE A 207 -15.15 9.27 -7.96
N VAL A 208 -14.42 10.20 -8.57
CA VAL A 208 -13.15 9.94 -9.26
C VAL A 208 -12.10 10.94 -8.80
N GLY A 209 -10.82 10.66 -9.02
CA GLY A 209 -9.79 11.69 -8.84
C GLY A 209 -8.40 11.15 -8.52
N ASN A 210 -7.49 12.08 -8.31
CA ASN A 210 -6.12 11.84 -7.89
C ASN A 210 -5.81 12.72 -6.67
N PRO A 211 -6.29 12.36 -5.47
CA PRO A 211 -6.07 13.19 -4.29
C PRO A 211 -4.58 13.17 -3.87
N PRO A 212 -4.13 14.15 -3.08
CA PRO A 212 -2.71 14.33 -2.75
C PRO A 212 -2.15 13.15 -1.95
N PHE A 213 -1.08 12.54 -2.44
CA PHE A 213 -0.51 11.29 -1.93
C PHE A 213 0.79 11.50 -1.14
N HIS A 214 0.73 12.38 -0.13
CA HIS A 214 1.85 12.68 0.75
C HIS A 214 1.89 11.73 1.96
N GLY A 215 3.07 11.17 2.26
CA GLY A 215 3.29 10.42 3.50
C GLY A 215 3.24 11.31 4.74
N ALA A 216 2.86 10.75 5.90
CA ALA A 216 2.56 11.50 7.13
C ALA A 216 3.63 12.53 7.55
N ARG A 217 4.92 12.25 7.31
CA ARG A 217 6.01 13.20 7.60
C ARG A 217 5.97 14.43 6.68
N THR A 218 5.79 14.20 5.38
CA THR A 218 5.69 15.28 4.38
C THR A 218 4.46 16.12 4.65
N VAL A 219 3.32 15.49 4.94
CA VAL A 219 2.06 16.17 5.27
C VAL A 219 2.25 17.13 6.45
N ARG A 220 2.91 16.68 7.53
CA ARG A 220 3.19 17.52 8.70
C ARG A 220 4.15 18.69 8.40
N ALA A 221 5.00 18.55 7.39
CA ALA A 221 5.94 19.60 6.99
C ALA A 221 5.32 20.62 6.01
N THR A 222 4.40 20.19 5.15
CA THR A 222 3.82 21.04 4.09
C THR A 222 2.50 21.70 4.48
N ASN A 223 1.84 21.23 5.54
CA ASN A 223 0.58 21.80 6.01
C ASN A 223 0.79 22.72 7.23
N PRO A 224 -0.08 23.72 7.43
CA PRO A 224 -0.05 24.55 8.63
C PRO A 224 -0.08 23.69 9.90
N VAL A 225 0.74 24.06 10.89
CA VAL A 225 0.78 23.36 12.17
C VAL A 225 -0.62 23.40 12.81
N GLY A 226 -1.12 22.23 13.22
CA GLY A 226 -2.45 22.05 13.81
C GLY A 226 -3.55 21.59 12.84
N TYR A 227 -3.34 21.69 11.52
CA TYR A 227 -4.33 21.26 10.52
C TYR A 227 -4.55 19.75 10.56
N ILE A 228 -3.46 18.97 10.58
CA ILE A 228 -3.53 17.50 10.56
C ILE A 228 -4.11 16.96 11.85
N GLU A 229 -3.83 17.61 12.98
CA GLU A 229 -4.46 17.34 14.25
C GLU A 229 -5.98 17.52 14.14
N ALA A 230 -6.45 18.60 13.50
CA ALA A 230 -7.86 18.86 13.28
C ALA A 230 -8.53 17.82 12.35
N VAL A 231 -7.87 17.45 11.24
CA VAL A 231 -8.35 16.37 10.35
C VAL A 231 -8.51 15.07 11.12
N ARG A 232 -7.54 14.73 11.98
CA ARG A 232 -7.57 13.48 12.76
C ARG A 232 -8.59 13.49 13.90
N GLN A 233 -8.92 14.65 14.45
CA GLN A 233 -10.05 14.77 15.38
C GLN A 233 -11.38 14.41 14.70
N VAL A 234 -11.50 14.63 13.39
CA VAL A 234 -12.70 14.31 12.61
C VAL A 234 -12.70 12.86 12.12
N TYR A 235 -11.53 12.32 11.78
CA TYR A 235 -11.36 10.99 11.17
C TYR A 235 -10.45 10.09 12.02
N ASP A 236 -10.93 9.68 13.19
CA ASP A 236 -10.20 8.86 14.18
C ASP A 236 -9.88 7.44 13.68
N ILE A 237 -10.68 6.90 12.77
CA ILE A 237 -10.50 5.56 12.19
C ILE A 237 -9.33 5.48 11.20
N VAL A 238 -8.85 6.60 10.67
CA VAL A 238 -7.71 6.62 9.74
C VAL A 238 -6.40 6.59 10.54
N PRO A 239 -5.55 5.55 10.40
CA PRO A 239 -4.33 5.44 11.21
C PRO A 239 -3.37 6.61 11.02
N GLU A 240 -2.62 6.94 12.08
CA GLU A 240 -1.68 8.07 12.08
C GLU A 240 -0.64 8.02 10.95
N ASN A 241 -0.16 6.83 10.60
CA ASN A 241 0.87 6.70 9.57
C ASN A 241 0.30 6.31 8.20
N ALA A 242 -1.03 6.35 8.03
CA ALA A 242 -1.65 6.16 6.72
C ALA A 242 -1.29 7.33 5.79
N ASP A 243 -1.27 7.06 4.50
CA ASP A 243 -1.10 8.09 3.48
C ASP A 243 -2.26 9.10 3.53
N PHE A 244 -1.98 10.37 3.26
CA PHE A 244 -2.98 11.44 3.32
C PHE A 244 -4.17 11.21 2.38
N VAL A 245 -3.94 10.56 1.23
CA VAL A 245 -5.00 10.19 0.29
C VAL A 245 -6.08 9.29 0.94
N MET A 246 -5.75 8.58 2.02
CA MET A 246 -6.69 7.67 2.69
C MET A 246 -7.84 8.39 3.39
N PHE A 247 -7.75 9.69 3.69
CA PHE A 247 -8.89 10.45 4.20
C PHE A 247 -9.97 10.63 3.10
N TRP A 248 -9.57 10.88 1.85
CA TRP A 248 -10.49 10.91 0.71
C TRP A 248 -11.05 9.52 0.42
N TRP A 249 -10.18 8.50 0.41
CA TRP A 249 -10.61 7.12 0.17
C TRP A 249 -11.64 6.67 1.21
N HIS A 250 -11.39 6.94 2.50
CA HIS A 250 -12.31 6.65 3.59
C HIS A 250 -13.69 7.31 3.39
N LYS A 251 -13.70 8.60 3.04
CA LYS A 251 -14.93 9.37 2.86
C LYS A 251 -15.73 8.92 1.62
N ALA A 252 -15.04 8.61 0.52
CA ALA A 252 -15.66 8.05 -0.67
C ALA A 252 -16.22 6.64 -0.40
N ALA A 253 -15.49 5.81 0.36
CA ALA A 253 -15.93 4.47 0.73
C ALA A 253 -17.23 4.49 1.54
N ILE A 254 -17.41 5.46 2.45
CA ILE A 254 -18.68 5.66 3.16
C ILE A 254 -19.82 6.00 2.19
N ALA A 255 -19.58 6.88 1.21
CA ALA A 255 -20.60 7.25 0.23
C ALA A 255 -21.00 6.04 -0.65
N THR A 256 -20.04 5.22 -1.07
CA THR A 256 -20.29 4.00 -1.84
C THR A 256 -20.96 2.91 -0.99
N ALA A 257 -20.52 2.70 0.24
CA ALA A 257 -21.12 1.76 1.19
C ALA A 257 -22.61 2.05 1.45
N ASN A 258 -22.98 3.33 1.53
CA ASN A 258 -24.36 3.77 1.71
C ASN A 258 -25.19 3.79 0.41
N ALA A 259 -24.64 3.32 -0.70
CA ALA A 259 -25.26 3.30 -2.02
C ALA A 259 -25.73 4.68 -2.53
N SER A 260 -25.18 5.78 -1.99
CA SER A 260 -25.37 7.12 -2.55
C SER A 260 -24.45 7.39 -3.75
N THR A 261 -23.46 6.53 -3.94
CA THR A 261 -22.48 6.57 -5.02
C THR A 261 -22.34 5.14 -5.56
N VAL A 262 -22.44 4.98 -6.87
CA VAL A 262 -22.37 3.69 -7.59
C VAL A 262 -20.97 3.11 -7.51
N ARG A 263 -19.94 3.89 -7.84
CA ARG A 263 -18.53 3.51 -7.71
C ARG A 263 -17.66 4.69 -7.29
N LEU A 264 -16.63 4.40 -6.50
CA LEU A 264 -15.50 5.31 -6.28
C LEU A 264 -14.28 4.79 -7.03
N GLY A 265 -13.42 5.69 -7.53
CA GLY A 265 -12.16 5.34 -8.15
C GLY A 265 -11.07 6.38 -7.87
N PHE A 266 -9.97 5.98 -7.25
CA PHE A 266 -8.86 6.89 -6.97
C PHE A 266 -7.51 6.36 -7.44
N ILE A 267 -6.68 7.29 -7.87
CA ILE A 267 -5.23 7.13 -7.91
C ILE A 267 -4.69 7.44 -6.52
N THR A 268 -3.79 6.59 -6.04
CA THR A 268 -3.14 6.69 -4.72
C THR A 268 -1.66 6.34 -4.87
N THR A 269 -0.83 6.53 -3.85
CA THR A 269 0.50 5.91 -3.88
C THR A 269 0.39 4.39 -3.87
N LYS A 270 1.38 3.68 -4.42
CA LYS A 270 1.50 2.21 -4.25
C LYS A 270 1.51 1.76 -2.78
N SER A 271 1.81 2.68 -1.86
CA SER A 271 1.82 2.44 -0.43
C SER A 271 0.43 2.17 0.15
N ILE A 272 -0.64 2.31 -0.65
CA ILE A 272 -2.00 1.91 -0.26
C ILE A 272 -2.07 0.45 0.23
N THR A 273 -1.19 -0.43 -0.27
CA THR A 273 -1.07 -1.84 0.14
C THR A 273 -0.28 -2.06 1.45
N GLN A 274 0.37 -1.02 1.98
CA GLN A 274 1.12 -1.09 3.24
C GLN A 274 0.18 -1.02 4.45
N SER A 275 0.64 -1.58 5.57
CA SER A 275 -0.18 -1.86 6.77
C SER A 275 -1.14 -0.75 7.19
N PHE A 276 -0.71 0.50 7.28
CA PHE A 276 -1.56 1.61 7.74
C PHE A 276 -2.66 2.00 6.74
N SER A 277 -2.31 2.20 5.47
CA SER A 277 -3.29 2.53 4.42
C SER A 277 -4.20 1.35 4.13
N ARG A 278 -3.64 0.14 4.12
CA ARG A 278 -4.35 -1.13 3.94
C ARG A 278 -5.41 -1.35 5.02
N ALA A 279 -5.14 -0.97 6.27
CA ALA A 279 -6.09 -1.09 7.37
C ALA A 279 -7.39 -0.29 7.12
N VAL A 280 -7.30 0.87 6.45
CA VAL A 280 -8.48 1.69 6.10
C VAL A 280 -9.37 0.95 5.08
N MET A 281 -8.77 0.30 4.07
CA MET A 281 -9.55 -0.51 3.13
C MET A 281 -10.14 -1.73 3.81
N ALA A 282 -9.35 -2.42 4.65
CA ALA A 282 -9.78 -3.60 5.38
C ALA A 282 -11.00 -3.33 6.27
N SER A 283 -11.04 -2.19 6.98
CA SER A 283 -12.19 -1.84 7.82
C SER A 283 -13.47 -1.69 7.00
N HIS A 284 -13.40 -1.05 5.82
CA HIS A 284 -14.56 -0.84 4.95
C HIS A 284 -15.00 -2.12 4.21
N MET A 285 -14.09 -3.04 3.95
CA MET A 285 -14.41 -4.34 3.33
C MET A 285 -15.00 -5.35 4.32
N ALA A 286 -14.63 -5.22 5.61
CA ALA A 286 -15.14 -6.08 6.68
C ALA A 286 -16.54 -5.66 7.21
N ASP A 287 -16.96 -4.42 6.98
CA ASP A 287 -18.23 -3.87 7.48
C ASP A 287 -19.47 -4.66 6.99
N LYS A 288 -20.61 -4.44 7.65
CA LYS A 288 -21.93 -4.90 7.18
C LYS A 288 -22.32 -4.19 5.88
N ARG A 289 -22.11 -2.88 5.80
CA ARG A 289 -22.27 -2.08 4.57
C ARG A 289 -20.92 -2.04 3.83
N ARG A 290 -20.41 -3.22 3.49
CA ARG A 290 -19.08 -3.35 2.88
C ARG A 290 -19.00 -2.75 1.49
N VAL A 291 -17.79 -2.38 1.13
CA VAL A 291 -17.37 -2.20 -0.26
C VAL A 291 -16.48 -3.37 -0.69
N SER A 292 -16.41 -3.64 -1.98
CA SER A 292 -15.42 -4.53 -2.60
C SER A 292 -14.62 -3.78 -3.64
N ILE A 293 -13.33 -4.10 -3.75
CA ILE A 293 -12.49 -3.60 -4.83
C ILE A 293 -12.85 -4.37 -6.11
N VAL A 294 -13.37 -3.66 -7.10
CA VAL A 294 -13.82 -4.22 -8.40
C VAL A 294 -12.80 -4.01 -9.52
N PHE A 295 -11.84 -3.10 -9.32
CA PHE A 295 -10.69 -2.94 -10.21
C PHE A 295 -9.47 -2.48 -9.43
N ALA A 296 -8.30 -3.06 -9.70
CA ALA A 296 -7.06 -2.63 -9.10
C ALA A 296 -5.86 -2.73 -10.05
N ILE A 297 -4.99 -1.72 -10.01
CA ILE A 297 -3.61 -1.80 -10.49
C ILE A 297 -2.73 -1.48 -9.27
N PRO A 298 -2.08 -2.47 -8.62
CA PRO A 298 -1.39 -2.23 -7.36
C PRO A 298 -0.12 -1.36 -7.48
N ASN A 299 0.53 -1.39 -8.64
CA ASN A 299 1.83 -0.76 -8.86
C ASN A 299 1.96 -0.36 -10.33
N HIS A 300 1.96 0.94 -10.63
CA HIS A 300 2.06 1.48 -11.97
C HIS A 300 3.12 2.60 -12.02
N PRO A 301 3.99 2.66 -13.06
CA PRO A 301 4.94 3.75 -13.23
C PRO A 301 4.22 5.08 -13.47
N TRP A 302 4.71 6.15 -12.85
CA TRP A 302 4.14 7.50 -12.98
C TRP A 302 5.26 8.54 -12.91
N ILE A 303 5.08 9.68 -13.57
CA ILE A 303 5.98 10.82 -13.46
C ILE A 303 5.27 11.96 -12.74
N ASP A 304 5.89 12.46 -11.68
CA ASP A 304 5.42 13.66 -10.99
C ASP A 304 5.67 14.90 -11.85
N GLU A 305 4.62 15.65 -12.18
CA GLU A 305 4.71 16.88 -12.99
C GLU A 305 5.44 18.02 -12.27
N ALA A 306 5.52 18.00 -10.93
CA ALA A 306 6.16 19.08 -10.17
C ALA A 306 7.69 19.00 -10.18
N ASP A 307 8.24 17.79 -10.03
CA ASP A 307 9.68 17.56 -9.86
C ASP A 307 10.31 16.69 -10.96
N GLY A 308 9.50 16.16 -11.89
CA GLY A 308 9.95 15.18 -12.89
C GLY A 308 10.43 13.87 -12.25
N ALA A 309 10.04 13.59 -11.01
CA ALA A 309 10.47 12.42 -10.25
C ALA A 309 9.64 11.19 -10.63
N ASP A 310 10.30 10.04 -10.78
CA ASP A 310 9.64 8.75 -10.98
C ASP A 310 8.92 8.33 -9.69
N VAL A 311 7.59 8.25 -9.74
CA VAL A 311 6.74 7.80 -8.62
C VAL A 311 5.98 6.54 -9.03
N ARG A 312 5.53 5.77 -8.04
CA ARG A 312 4.73 4.56 -8.25
C ARG A 312 3.35 4.74 -7.64
N VAL A 313 2.32 4.60 -8.47
CA VAL A 313 0.92 4.80 -8.07
C VAL A 313 0.16 3.49 -8.07
N ALA A 314 -0.96 3.47 -7.35
CA ALA A 314 -1.95 2.41 -7.38
C ALA A 314 -3.30 2.97 -7.81
N PHE A 315 -4.00 2.21 -8.63
CA PHE A 315 -5.37 2.50 -9.06
C PHE A 315 -6.31 1.57 -8.31
N THR A 316 -7.35 2.12 -7.68
CA THR A 316 -8.39 1.31 -7.04
C THR A 316 -9.77 1.83 -7.41
N VAL A 317 -10.68 0.90 -7.73
CA VAL A 317 -12.12 1.19 -7.89
C VAL A 317 -12.88 0.29 -6.95
N ALA A 318 -13.79 0.87 -6.17
CA ALA A 318 -14.63 0.12 -5.24
C ALA A 318 -16.12 0.31 -5.56
N ALA A 319 -16.89 -0.74 -5.27
CA ALA A 319 -18.34 -0.78 -5.41
C ALA A 319 -18.98 -1.33 -4.12
N SER A 320 -20.27 -1.05 -3.92
CA SER A 320 -21.01 -1.53 -2.75
C SER A 320 -21.24 -3.05 -2.79
N GLY A 321 -21.24 -3.69 -1.63
CA GLY A 321 -21.50 -5.12 -1.47
C GLY A 321 -20.28 -6.00 -1.70
N LYS A 322 -20.52 -7.31 -1.81
CA LYS A 322 -19.50 -8.33 -2.08
C LYS A 322 -19.44 -8.61 -3.58
N GLN A 323 -18.36 -8.20 -4.24
CA GLN A 323 -18.19 -8.36 -5.68
C GLN A 323 -16.76 -8.83 -6.00
N THR A 324 -16.63 -9.65 -7.04
CA THR A 324 -15.32 -9.96 -7.64
C THR A 324 -14.84 -8.76 -8.46
N GLY A 325 -13.53 -8.63 -8.59
CA GLY A 325 -12.90 -7.56 -9.35
C GLY A 325 -11.85 -8.07 -10.33
N ARG A 326 -11.40 -7.17 -11.18
CA ARG A 326 -10.31 -7.35 -12.13
C ARG A 326 -9.03 -6.69 -11.61
N LYS A 327 -7.96 -7.47 -11.43
CA LYS A 327 -6.64 -6.97 -11.05
C LYS A 327 -5.72 -7.02 -12.26
N LEU A 328 -5.05 -5.90 -12.54
CA LEU A 328 -3.98 -5.81 -13.54
C LEU A 328 -2.63 -5.66 -12.84
N GLU A 329 -1.68 -6.53 -13.16
CA GLU A 329 -0.32 -6.50 -12.65
C GLU A 329 0.65 -6.19 -13.78
N VAL A 330 1.53 -5.22 -13.54
CA VAL A 330 2.49 -4.79 -14.56
C VAL A 330 3.59 -5.83 -14.72
N LEU A 331 3.73 -6.37 -15.93
CA LEU A 331 4.76 -7.35 -16.28
C LEU A 331 6.00 -6.70 -16.88
N ILE A 332 5.79 -5.77 -17.80
CA ILE A 332 6.85 -5.11 -18.57
C ILE A 332 6.56 -3.62 -18.60
N GLU A 333 7.60 -2.83 -18.39
CA GLU A 333 7.57 -1.37 -18.48
C GLU A 333 8.68 -0.92 -19.41
N ARG A 334 8.33 -0.12 -20.41
CA ARG A 334 9.28 0.48 -21.34
C ARG A 334 9.09 1.98 -21.36
N PRO A 335 10.10 2.78 -21.01
CA PRO A 335 10.00 4.23 -21.14
C PRO A 335 9.87 4.59 -22.62
N ILE A 336 8.94 5.49 -22.93
CA ILE A 336 8.75 6.08 -24.25
C ILE A 336 9.03 7.60 -24.20
N ALA A 337 8.94 8.27 -25.35
CA ALA A 337 9.13 9.72 -25.42
C ALA A 337 8.18 10.47 -24.47
N ASP A 338 8.59 11.66 -24.03
CA ASP A 338 7.83 12.56 -23.15
C ASP A 338 7.49 11.98 -21.76
N GLY A 339 8.25 10.99 -21.31
CA GLY A 339 8.12 10.46 -19.94
C GLY A 339 6.93 9.52 -19.72
N ALA A 340 6.25 9.10 -20.79
CA ALA A 340 5.25 8.06 -20.68
C ALA A 340 5.92 6.67 -20.61
N PHE A 341 5.16 5.67 -20.15
CA PHE A 341 5.58 4.27 -20.13
C PHE A 341 4.61 3.44 -20.99
N GLU A 342 5.16 2.60 -21.86
CA GLU A 342 4.43 1.48 -22.43
C GLU A 342 4.45 0.34 -21.40
N VAL A 343 3.25 -0.16 -21.07
CA VAL A 343 3.05 -1.11 -19.96
C VAL A 343 2.26 -2.31 -20.45
N GLU A 344 2.77 -3.51 -20.22
CA GLU A 344 2.06 -4.77 -20.45
C GLU A 344 1.51 -5.33 -19.13
N PHE A 345 0.27 -5.83 -19.14
CA PHE A 345 -0.41 -6.30 -17.93
C PHE A 345 -0.67 -7.82 -17.96
N ALA A 346 -0.50 -8.47 -16.81
CA ALA A 346 -1.16 -9.73 -16.48
C ALA A 346 -2.52 -9.43 -15.83
N GLU A 347 -3.56 -10.13 -16.27
CA GLU A 347 -4.92 -9.95 -15.77
C GLU A 347 -5.36 -11.14 -14.91
N THR A 348 -5.93 -10.85 -13.74
CA THR A 348 -6.49 -11.85 -12.83
C THR A 348 -7.89 -11.40 -12.37
N HIS A 349 -8.78 -12.37 -12.18
CA HIS A 349 -10.15 -12.14 -11.72
C HIS A 349 -10.38 -12.88 -10.41
N GLY A 350 -10.98 -12.20 -9.42
CA GLY A 350 -11.26 -12.82 -8.14
C GLY A 350 -11.72 -11.83 -7.09
N LEU A 351 -11.82 -12.27 -5.84
CA LEU A 351 -12.04 -11.37 -4.71
C LEU A 351 -10.72 -10.64 -4.41
N ILE A 352 -10.66 -9.35 -4.73
CA ILE A 352 -9.49 -8.53 -4.45
C ILE A 352 -9.52 -8.13 -2.98
N ASN A 353 -8.55 -8.60 -2.20
CA ASN A 353 -8.39 -8.28 -0.78
C ASN A 353 -7.74 -6.89 -0.58
N PRO A 354 -7.68 -6.35 0.65
CA PRO A 354 -7.07 -5.04 0.92
C PRO A 354 -5.58 -4.94 0.52
N SER A 355 -4.86 -6.05 0.40
CA SER A 355 -3.49 -6.08 -0.13
C SER A 355 -3.44 -6.02 -1.66
N LEU A 356 -4.59 -5.84 -2.32
CA LEU A 356 -4.79 -5.89 -3.76
C LEU A 356 -4.34 -7.21 -4.39
N ARG A 357 -4.54 -8.32 -3.67
CA ARG A 357 -4.31 -9.71 -4.12
C ARG A 357 -5.65 -10.46 -4.25
N THR A 358 -5.71 -11.47 -5.11
CA THR A 358 -6.95 -12.18 -5.45
C THR A 358 -7.19 -13.48 -4.67
N GLU A 359 -6.19 -14.03 -3.98
CA GLU A 359 -6.25 -15.42 -3.47
C GLU A 359 -5.93 -15.57 -1.99
N VAL A 360 -4.69 -15.24 -1.55
CA VAL A 360 -4.28 -15.39 -0.14
C VAL A 360 -4.40 -14.06 0.61
N ASP A 361 -5.25 -14.04 1.63
CA ASP A 361 -5.28 -12.94 2.60
C ASP A 361 -4.26 -13.18 3.71
N LEU A 362 -3.06 -12.62 3.52
CA LEU A 362 -1.99 -12.70 4.50
C LEU A 362 -2.35 -12.03 5.85
N GLN A 363 -3.41 -11.21 5.92
CA GLN A 363 -3.87 -10.60 7.18
C GLN A 363 -4.43 -11.61 8.18
N GLU A 364 -4.77 -12.82 7.74
CA GLU A 364 -5.20 -13.85 8.67
C GLU A 364 -4.08 -14.33 9.59
N ALA A 365 -2.83 -14.07 9.22
CA ALA A 365 -1.68 -14.41 10.04
C ALA A 365 -1.57 -13.48 11.25
N LYS A 366 -1.47 -14.09 12.43
CA LYS A 366 -1.38 -13.40 13.72
C LYS A 366 0.06 -13.33 14.18
N THR A 367 0.42 -12.26 14.88
CA THR A 367 1.68 -12.20 15.63
C THR A 367 1.75 -13.37 16.62
N LEU A 368 2.90 -14.05 16.64
CA LEU A 368 3.16 -15.18 17.53
C LEU A 368 3.99 -14.71 18.73
N ARG A 369 3.59 -15.10 19.93
CA ARG A 369 4.33 -14.85 21.17
C ARG A 369 5.71 -15.49 21.13
N ALA A 370 5.87 -16.65 20.49
CA ALA A 370 7.16 -17.29 20.25
C ALA A 370 8.25 -16.33 19.74
N ASN A 371 7.86 -15.34 18.94
CA ASN A 371 8.77 -14.41 18.27
C ASN A 371 8.91 -13.06 19.02
N SER A 372 8.19 -12.85 20.14
CA SER A 372 8.22 -11.58 20.88
C SER A 372 9.56 -11.36 21.57
N ASP A 373 9.92 -10.09 21.79
CA ASP A 373 11.08 -9.67 22.61
C ASP A 373 12.48 -10.08 22.12
N VAL A 374 12.60 -10.88 21.06
CA VAL A 374 13.88 -11.30 20.45
C VAL A 374 14.21 -10.59 19.15
N SER A 375 13.42 -9.59 18.74
CA SER A 375 13.75 -8.76 17.57
C SER A 375 13.32 -7.31 17.78
N SER A 376 14.00 -6.39 17.11
CA SER A 376 13.64 -4.98 17.07
C SER A 376 14.21 -4.32 15.81
N VAL A 377 13.57 -3.25 15.34
CA VAL A 377 14.25 -2.27 14.48
C VAL A 377 15.47 -1.73 15.26
N GLY A 378 16.57 -1.47 14.56
CA GLY A 378 17.81 -0.96 15.15
C GLY A 378 17.65 0.40 15.84
N PHE A 379 18.78 0.90 16.36
CA PHE A 379 18.81 2.08 17.21
C PHE A 379 18.62 3.36 16.39
N GLN A 380 17.66 4.21 16.79
CA GLN A 380 17.45 5.50 16.13
C GLN A 380 18.20 6.60 16.90
N LEU A 381 19.40 6.94 16.42
CA LEU A 381 20.28 7.90 17.09
C LEU A 381 19.60 9.28 17.24
N THR A 382 19.05 9.81 16.14
CA THR A 382 18.49 11.17 16.02
C THR A 382 19.47 12.22 16.55
N GLY A 383 20.37 12.69 15.69
CA GLY A 383 21.43 13.64 16.04
C GLY A 383 22.76 13.14 15.50
N LYS A 384 23.41 13.93 14.62
CA LYS A 384 24.62 13.47 13.93
C LYS A 384 25.83 13.35 14.87
N GLY A 385 25.83 14.09 15.98
CA GLY A 385 26.90 14.09 16.97
C GLY A 385 27.14 12.76 17.68
N PHE A 386 26.22 11.80 17.64
CA PHE A 386 26.47 10.45 18.19
C PHE A 386 27.46 9.64 17.35
N VAL A 387 27.58 9.93 16.06
CA VAL A 387 28.55 9.29 15.17
C VAL A 387 29.86 10.06 15.27
N VAL A 388 30.95 9.35 15.58
CA VAL A 388 32.22 9.96 15.97
C VAL A 388 33.37 9.48 15.10
N GLY A 389 34.34 10.36 14.90
CA GLY A 389 35.58 10.05 14.20
C GLY A 389 36.74 9.77 15.15
N GLU A 390 37.90 9.45 14.58
CA GLU A 390 39.11 9.10 15.33
C GLU A 390 39.62 10.22 16.24
N GLU A 391 39.37 11.48 15.89
CA GLU A 391 39.75 12.65 16.70
C GLU A 391 39.24 12.53 18.14
N LEU A 392 37.93 12.38 18.33
CA LEU A 392 37.34 12.22 19.66
C LEU A 392 37.76 10.90 20.32
N ILE A 393 37.84 9.81 19.56
CA ILE A 393 38.18 8.48 20.10
C ILE A 393 39.60 8.48 20.69
N SER A 394 40.52 9.25 20.08
CA SER A 394 41.89 9.38 20.56
C SER A 394 42.01 10.10 21.91
N GLU A 395 41.05 10.97 22.25
CA GLU A 395 41.00 11.73 23.50
C GLU A 395 40.39 10.92 24.67
N LEU A 396 39.73 9.81 24.39
CA LEU A 396 39.09 8.96 25.41
C LEU A 396 40.11 8.02 26.07
N SER A 397 39.89 7.68 27.33
CA SER A 397 40.59 6.59 28.01
C SER A 397 40.16 5.21 27.47
N ASP A 398 40.98 4.18 27.70
CA ASP A 398 40.62 2.80 27.30
C ASP A 398 39.32 2.33 27.94
N ALA A 399 39.08 2.69 29.21
CA ALA A 399 37.86 2.36 29.91
C ALA A 399 36.62 3.02 29.27
N GLU A 400 36.73 4.28 28.86
CA GLU A 400 35.66 5.00 28.15
C GLU A 400 35.41 4.42 26.76
N ARG A 401 36.49 4.10 26.02
CA ARG A 401 36.38 3.46 24.70
C ARG A 401 35.66 2.12 24.77
N GLN A 402 36.02 1.27 25.72
CA GLN A 402 35.39 -0.05 25.89
C GLN A 402 33.94 0.05 26.36
N SER A 403 33.60 1.07 27.16
CA SER A 403 32.27 1.20 27.76
C SER A 403 31.27 1.91 26.86
N PHE A 404 31.71 2.89 26.07
CA PHE A 404 30.80 3.82 25.37
C PHE A 404 30.98 3.85 23.85
N VAL A 405 32.08 3.35 23.29
CA VAL A 405 32.34 3.41 21.84
C VAL A 405 32.08 2.07 21.19
N PHE A 406 31.16 2.06 20.21
CA PHE A 406 30.73 0.86 19.51
C PHE A 406 30.89 1.01 17.99
N SER A 407 31.01 -0.11 17.27
CA SER A 407 30.93 -0.10 15.81
C SER A 407 29.50 0.23 15.38
N LEU A 408 29.33 1.05 14.34
CA LEU A 408 28.03 1.42 13.78
C LEU A 408 27.82 0.70 12.45
N LEU A 409 26.65 0.07 12.31
CA LEU A 409 26.25 -0.63 11.08
C LEU A 409 24.90 -0.10 10.60
N GLY A 410 24.82 0.34 9.35
CA GLY A 410 23.55 0.61 8.67
C GLY A 410 23.32 -0.38 7.53
N ALA A 411 22.13 -0.32 6.93
CA ALA A 411 21.74 -1.14 5.79
C ALA A 411 22.73 -1.02 4.63
N ARG A 412 23.24 0.20 4.40
CA ARG A 412 24.20 0.48 3.33
C ARG A 412 25.50 -0.30 3.52
N GLU A 413 26.02 -0.38 4.73
CA GLU A 413 27.25 -1.13 5.01
C GLU A 413 27.09 -2.65 4.91
N ILE A 414 25.85 -3.16 5.00
CA ILE A 414 25.57 -4.58 4.78
C ILE A 414 25.55 -4.88 3.28
N VAL A 415 24.84 -4.08 2.49
CA VAL A 415 24.59 -4.39 1.07
C VAL A 415 25.61 -3.80 0.09
N GLN A 416 26.36 -2.79 0.52
CA GLN A 416 27.40 -2.10 -0.26
C GLN A 416 28.76 -2.19 0.47
N THR A 417 29.55 -1.12 0.40
CA THR A 417 30.87 -1.01 1.03
C THR A 417 30.71 -0.83 2.54
N ARG A 418 31.44 -1.66 3.29
CA ARG A 418 31.46 -1.60 4.76
C ARG A 418 32.33 -0.44 5.23
N LEU A 419 31.72 0.55 5.88
CA LEU A 419 32.41 1.70 6.47
C LEU A 419 32.74 1.43 7.94
N GLN A 420 33.95 1.82 8.37
CA GLN A 420 34.39 1.69 9.78
C GLN A 420 33.87 2.85 10.64
N ARG A 421 32.54 3.00 10.71
CA ARG A 421 31.90 4.05 11.51
C ARG A 421 31.84 3.66 12.98
N ARG A 422 32.02 4.64 13.87
CA ARG A 422 31.92 4.48 15.33
C ARG A 422 30.80 5.34 15.89
N VAL A 423 30.19 4.88 16.97
CA VAL A 423 29.08 5.57 17.65
C VAL A 423 29.28 5.56 19.16
N ILE A 424 28.85 6.64 19.80
CA ILE A 424 28.76 6.74 21.26
C ILE A 424 27.40 6.24 21.72
N ASP A 425 27.38 5.20 22.55
CA ASP A 425 26.17 4.68 23.20
C ASP A 425 26.26 4.82 24.72
N VAL A 426 25.54 5.81 25.25
CA VAL A 426 25.44 6.08 26.70
C VAL A 426 24.04 5.77 27.25
N CYS A 427 23.22 5.01 26.50
CA CYS A 427 21.80 4.82 26.86
C CYS A 427 21.59 3.98 28.13
N GLU A 428 22.60 3.22 28.58
CA GLU A 428 22.55 2.49 29.85
C GLU A 428 22.99 3.34 31.06
N VAL A 429 23.41 4.59 30.83
CA VAL A 429 23.71 5.55 31.90
C VAL A 429 22.39 6.10 32.47
N VAL A 430 22.25 6.01 33.80
CA VAL A 430 20.99 6.31 34.52
C VAL A 430 20.59 7.78 34.41
N SER A 431 21.55 8.71 34.46
CA SER A 431 21.27 10.15 34.45
C SER A 431 22.34 10.96 33.71
N GLU A 432 21.98 12.20 33.31
CA GLU A 432 22.92 13.17 32.74
C GLU A 432 24.11 13.45 33.69
N ALA A 433 23.83 13.54 34.99
CA ALA A 433 24.85 13.80 36.00
C ALA A 433 25.85 12.65 36.11
N ASP A 434 25.39 11.41 35.96
CA ASP A 434 26.25 10.24 35.96
C ASP A 434 27.11 10.18 34.69
N LEU A 435 26.56 10.55 33.52
CA LEU A 435 27.35 10.67 32.30
C LEU A 435 28.47 11.71 32.44
N ARG A 436 28.13 12.88 33.00
CA ARG A 436 29.11 13.95 33.24
C ARG A 436 30.23 13.50 34.19
N ARG A 437 29.92 12.68 35.19
CA ARG A 437 30.90 12.13 36.13
C ARG A 437 31.75 11.02 35.50
N ALA A 438 31.11 10.12 34.74
CA ALA A 438 31.75 8.95 34.17
C ALA A 438 32.66 9.29 32.98
N SER A 439 32.28 10.28 32.17
CA SER A 439 33.04 10.70 30.99
C SER A 439 32.77 12.18 30.64
N PRO A 440 33.49 13.12 31.25
CA PRO A 440 33.38 14.56 30.95
C PRO A 440 33.59 14.89 29.46
N THR A 441 34.48 14.17 28.78
CA THR A 441 34.82 14.39 27.36
C THR A 441 33.63 14.07 26.45
N ILE A 442 33.02 12.88 26.58
CA ILE A 442 31.79 12.52 25.86
C ILE A 442 30.66 13.50 26.19
N TYR A 443 30.49 13.87 27.45
CA TYR A 443 29.47 14.83 27.85
C TYR A 443 29.63 16.16 27.11
N GLN A 444 30.83 16.74 27.13
CA GLN A 444 31.14 17.99 26.45
C GLN A 444 30.89 17.91 24.93
N HIS A 445 31.28 16.80 24.30
CA HIS A 445 31.04 16.56 22.88
C HIS A 445 29.54 16.54 22.55
N LEU A 446 28.73 15.81 23.32
CA LEU A 446 27.28 15.72 23.08
C LEU A 446 26.57 17.06 23.33
N VAL A 447 27.00 17.84 24.33
CA VAL A 447 26.50 19.21 24.55
C VAL A 447 26.73 20.08 23.32
N ASN A 448 27.91 20.00 22.71
CA ASN A 448 28.29 20.86 21.59
C ASN A 448 27.71 20.41 20.23
N SER A 449 27.40 19.12 20.08
CA SER A 449 27.08 18.51 18.78
C SER A 449 25.66 17.95 18.67
N VAL A 450 25.00 17.63 19.79
CA VAL A 450 23.67 17.00 19.81
C VAL A 450 22.64 17.92 20.47
N LYS A 451 22.97 18.52 21.62
CA LYS A 451 22.01 19.33 22.39
C LYS A 451 21.33 20.47 21.58
N PRO A 452 22.02 21.24 20.71
CA PRO A 452 21.38 22.31 19.95
C PRO A 452 20.27 21.80 19.02
N GLU A 453 20.51 20.68 18.33
CA GLU A 453 19.49 20.03 17.48
C GLU A 453 18.32 19.45 18.33
N ARG A 454 18.61 19.01 19.55
CA ARG A 454 17.62 18.44 20.47
C ARG A 454 16.72 19.50 21.08
N ASP A 455 17.25 20.67 21.46
CA ASP A 455 16.49 21.72 22.17
C ASP A 455 15.27 22.23 21.38
N VAL A 456 15.33 22.20 20.04
CA VAL A 456 14.24 22.61 19.15
C VAL A 456 13.33 21.46 18.69
N ASN A 457 13.61 20.21 19.09
CA ASN A 457 12.86 19.05 18.59
C ASN A 457 11.43 19.03 19.16
N ALA A 458 10.39 18.81 18.36
CA ALA A 458 9.01 18.82 18.85
C ALA A 458 8.68 17.74 19.92
N ARG A 459 9.39 16.61 19.95
CA ARG A 459 9.14 15.52 20.91
C ARG A 459 9.80 15.81 22.27
N LYS A 460 8.99 16.02 23.32
CA LYS A 460 9.45 16.31 24.69
C LYS A 460 10.50 15.31 25.21
N SER A 461 10.26 14.01 25.03
CA SER A 461 11.19 12.95 25.48
C SER A 461 12.57 13.05 24.84
N VAL A 462 12.63 13.50 23.60
CA VAL A 462 13.87 13.69 22.84
C VAL A 462 14.62 14.96 23.30
N ARG A 463 13.88 16.04 23.60
CA ARG A 463 14.47 17.28 24.14
C ARG A 463 15.06 17.07 25.53
N GLU A 464 14.28 16.47 26.42
CA GLU A 464 14.65 16.34 27.84
C GLU A 464 15.74 15.29 28.06
N LYS A 465 15.78 14.23 27.24
CA LYS A 465 16.83 13.20 27.29
C LYS A 465 17.77 13.33 26.09
N TRP A 466 18.27 14.54 25.86
CA TRP A 466 19.05 14.90 24.68
C TRP A 466 20.31 14.04 24.48
N TRP A 467 20.89 13.52 25.57
CA TRP A 467 22.14 12.74 25.58
C TRP A 467 21.97 11.25 25.22
N VAL A 468 20.74 10.75 25.12
CA VAL A 468 20.48 9.36 24.67
C VAL A 468 19.91 9.35 23.25
N TYR A 469 19.83 8.16 22.65
CA TYR A 469 19.23 7.98 21.33
C TYR A 469 17.74 8.33 21.33
N GLY A 470 17.24 8.83 20.19
CA GLY A 470 15.83 9.14 20.00
C GLY A 470 14.92 7.92 20.21
N GLU A 471 15.34 6.76 19.70
CA GLU A 471 14.76 5.46 20.05
C GLU A 471 15.89 4.52 20.51
N ALA A 472 16.14 4.51 21.83
CA ALA A 472 17.21 3.73 22.45
C ALA A 472 16.93 2.21 22.52
N ARG A 473 15.72 1.77 22.18
CA ARG A 473 15.27 0.37 22.19
C ARG A 473 15.50 -0.33 23.53
N ASN A 474 15.15 0.35 24.63
CA ASN A 474 15.35 -0.14 25.99
C ASN A 474 14.68 -1.49 26.30
N THR A 475 13.60 -1.84 25.59
CA THR A 475 12.93 -3.14 25.71
C THR A 475 13.66 -4.27 24.98
N PHE A 476 14.49 -3.95 23.98
CA PHE A 476 15.25 -4.94 23.19
C PHE A 476 16.68 -5.15 23.72
N ARG A 477 17.31 -4.12 24.29
CA ARG A 477 18.68 -4.23 24.86
C ARG A 477 18.86 -5.42 25.81
N PRO A 478 17.90 -5.77 26.70
CA PRO A 478 18.04 -6.96 27.55
C PRO A 478 18.20 -8.26 26.74
N ALA A 479 17.58 -8.37 25.57
CA ALA A 479 17.66 -9.57 24.72
C ALA A 479 19.08 -9.84 24.20
N LEU A 480 19.88 -8.77 24.03
CA LEU A 480 21.28 -8.87 23.59
C LEU A 480 22.23 -9.29 24.70
N LYS A 481 21.81 -9.24 25.98
CA LYS A 481 22.69 -9.58 27.11
C LYS A 481 23.02 -11.08 27.10
N GLY A 482 24.30 -11.38 27.26
CA GLY A 482 24.82 -12.75 27.26
C GLY A 482 25.00 -13.38 25.88
N LEU A 483 24.66 -12.69 24.79
CA LEU A 483 24.90 -13.15 23.43
C LEU A 483 26.26 -12.65 22.93
N ALA A 484 26.97 -13.46 22.16
CA ALA A 484 28.19 -13.03 21.46
C ALA A 484 27.86 -12.28 20.16
N SER A 485 26.80 -12.70 19.48
CA SER A 485 26.38 -12.18 18.19
C SER A 485 24.85 -12.03 18.09
N GLN A 486 24.41 -11.34 17.05
CA GLN A 486 23.02 -11.12 16.67
C GLN A 486 22.88 -11.29 15.17
N ILE A 487 21.68 -11.65 14.71
CA ILE A 487 21.35 -11.63 13.28
C ILE A 487 20.83 -10.24 12.93
N VAL A 488 21.30 -9.69 11.80
CA VAL A 488 20.91 -8.38 11.30
C VAL A 488 20.45 -8.50 9.85
N THR A 489 19.36 -7.84 9.50
CA THR A 489 18.93 -7.63 8.11
C THR A 489 18.77 -6.14 7.84
N PRO A 490 19.12 -5.65 6.65
CA PRO A 490 18.71 -4.33 6.18
C PRO A 490 17.19 -4.17 6.27
N LEU A 491 16.69 -2.96 6.49
CA LEU A 491 15.25 -2.70 6.46
C LEU A 491 14.78 -2.59 5.01
N THR A 492 15.52 -1.91 4.14
CA THR A 492 15.29 -1.84 2.68
C THR A 492 16.49 -2.38 1.92
N ALA A 493 16.27 -3.34 1.01
CA ALA A 493 17.32 -3.88 0.14
C ALA A 493 16.71 -4.57 -1.08
N LYS A 494 17.35 -4.43 -2.25
CA LYS A 494 16.97 -5.13 -3.49
C LYS A 494 16.91 -6.64 -3.29
N HIS A 495 17.96 -7.20 -2.69
CA HIS A 495 18.05 -8.60 -2.32
C HIS A 495 17.94 -8.75 -0.81
N ARG A 496 17.07 -9.64 -0.35
CA ARG A 496 16.87 -9.90 1.07
C ARG A 496 18.00 -10.77 1.59
N VAL A 497 18.77 -10.23 2.52
CA VAL A 497 19.92 -10.92 3.13
C VAL A 497 19.92 -10.77 4.64
N PHE A 498 20.35 -11.82 5.33
CA PHE A 498 20.60 -11.83 6.77
C PHE A 498 22.09 -12.09 7.00
N VAL A 499 22.67 -11.37 7.96
CA VAL A 499 24.09 -11.46 8.32
C VAL A 499 24.23 -11.59 9.84
N VAL A 500 25.31 -12.24 10.29
CA VAL A 500 25.64 -12.33 11.73
C VAL A 500 26.63 -11.24 12.10
N GLU A 501 26.35 -10.49 13.15
CA GLU A 501 27.20 -9.39 13.64
C GLU A 501 27.43 -9.52 15.14
N PRO A 502 28.60 -9.12 15.67
CA PRO A 502 28.82 -9.06 17.11
C PRO A 502 27.78 -8.17 17.81
N VAL A 503 27.42 -8.50 19.05
CA VAL A 503 26.54 -7.60 19.84
C VAL A 503 27.18 -6.26 20.18
N SER A 504 28.51 -6.14 20.02
CA SER A 504 29.24 -4.87 20.12
C SER A 504 29.06 -3.97 18.88
N THR A 505 28.44 -4.47 17.81
CA THR A 505 27.99 -3.67 16.66
C THR A 505 26.59 -3.13 16.94
N ARG A 506 26.44 -1.80 16.90
CA ARG A 506 25.15 -1.11 16.99
C ARG A 506 24.59 -0.95 15.58
N ALA A 507 23.58 -1.74 15.24
CA ALA A 507 22.86 -1.53 14.00
C ALA A 507 21.88 -0.35 14.14
N ASP A 508 21.90 0.59 13.20
CA ASP A 508 21.03 1.76 13.23
C ASP A 508 19.59 1.42 12.78
N SER A 509 18.70 2.41 12.83
CA SER A 509 17.28 2.26 12.47
C SER A 509 17.00 1.88 11.01
N THR A 510 18.02 1.80 10.16
CA THR A 510 17.91 1.26 8.81
C THR A 510 18.03 -0.26 8.76
N CYS A 511 18.19 -0.93 9.90
CA CYS A 511 18.27 -2.38 10.03
C CYS A 511 17.20 -2.93 10.99
N VAL A 512 16.98 -4.24 10.93
CA VAL A 512 16.28 -5.03 11.95
C VAL A 512 17.29 -5.98 12.59
N CYS A 513 17.33 -5.96 13.92
CA CYS A 513 18.13 -6.82 14.77
C CYS A 513 17.28 -7.99 15.28
N ILE A 514 17.88 -9.17 15.39
CA ILE A 514 17.29 -10.39 15.93
C ILE A 514 18.30 -10.97 16.93
N ALA A 515 17.92 -11.02 18.20
CA ALA A 515 18.71 -11.49 19.33
C ALA A 515 18.69 -13.03 19.44
N LEU A 516 19.15 -13.67 18.36
CA LEU A 516 19.39 -15.11 18.25
C LEU A 516 20.83 -15.28 17.77
N ASP A 517 21.63 -16.10 18.45
CA ASP A 517 23.05 -16.34 18.15
C ASP A 517 23.33 -17.71 17.54
N ASP A 518 22.31 -18.55 17.37
CA ASP A 518 22.40 -19.83 16.66
C ASP A 518 22.20 -19.66 15.14
N HIS A 519 23.18 -20.11 14.34
CA HIS A 519 23.13 -20.12 12.88
C HIS A 519 22.01 -21.00 12.30
N TYR A 520 21.40 -21.90 13.08
CA TYR A 520 20.16 -22.57 12.71
C TYR A 520 19.06 -21.56 12.32
N PHE A 521 18.86 -20.51 13.13
CA PHE A 521 17.88 -19.47 12.81
C PHE A 521 18.31 -18.62 11.62
N LEU A 522 19.61 -18.40 11.43
CA LEU A 522 20.13 -17.75 10.22
C LEU A 522 19.75 -18.55 8.97
N GLY A 523 19.86 -19.88 9.01
CA GLY A 523 19.47 -20.75 7.92
C GLY A 523 17.98 -20.63 7.57
N ILE A 524 17.09 -20.70 8.57
CA ILE A 524 15.65 -20.55 8.34
C ILE A 524 15.33 -19.17 7.75
N LEU A 525 15.89 -18.11 8.32
CA LEU A 525 15.67 -16.74 7.83
C LEU A 525 16.25 -16.52 6.43
N SER A 526 17.30 -17.23 6.06
CA SER A 526 17.93 -17.13 4.73
C SER A 526 17.25 -18.03 3.68
N SER A 527 16.37 -18.94 4.10
CA SER A 527 15.68 -19.86 3.19
C SER A 527 14.64 -19.19 2.30
N ARG A 528 14.39 -19.78 1.12
CA ARG A 528 13.32 -19.41 0.20
C ARG A 528 11.96 -19.33 0.87
N ILE A 529 11.66 -20.23 1.81
CA ILE A 529 10.38 -20.22 2.55
C ILE A 529 10.19 -18.89 3.29
N HIS A 530 11.20 -18.43 4.03
CA HIS A 530 11.12 -17.14 4.72
C HIS A 530 11.21 -15.96 3.76
N LEU A 531 12.00 -16.06 2.69
CA LEU A 531 12.10 -14.99 1.70
C LEU A 531 10.76 -14.75 0.98
N VAL A 532 10.08 -15.80 0.54
CA VAL A 532 8.74 -15.72 -0.06
C VAL A 532 7.76 -15.06 0.90
N TRP A 533 7.75 -15.49 2.18
CA TRP A 533 6.94 -14.86 3.22
C TRP A 533 7.24 -13.38 3.42
N ALA A 534 8.52 -13.04 3.57
CA ALA A 534 8.97 -11.68 3.85
C ALA A 534 8.74 -10.73 2.67
N LEU A 535 8.89 -11.20 1.43
CA LEU A 535 8.61 -10.42 0.23
C LEU A 535 7.11 -10.23 0.01
N ALA A 536 6.28 -11.20 0.42
CA ALA A 536 4.83 -11.12 0.29
C ALA A 536 4.19 -10.21 1.36
N ASN A 537 4.68 -10.27 2.61
CA ASN A 537 4.18 -9.48 3.75
C ASN A 537 4.89 -8.13 3.96
N GLY A 538 6.12 -8.00 3.47
CA GLY A 538 6.92 -6.80 3.63
C GLY A 538 6.35 -5.59 2.90
N GLY A 539 6.91 -4.42 3.22
CA GLY A 539 6.65 -3.20 2.44
C GLY A 539 7.56 -3.12 1.21
N ARG A 540 7.44 -2.03 0.46
CA ARG A 540 8.42 -1.64 -0.57
C ARG A 540 8.70 -0.15 -0.47
N LEU A 541 9.91 0.29 -0.85
CA LEU A 541 10.32 1.69 -0.71
C LEU A 541 11.11 2.19 -1.93
N GLY A 542 10.88 3.45 -2.29
CA GLY A 542 11.64 4.16 -3.32
C GLY A 542 11.21 3.85 -4.76
N VAL A 543 11.90 4.51 -5.69
CA VAL A 543 11.71 4.41 -7.15
C VAL A 543 12.00 2.99 -7.64
N GLY A 544 13.09 2.38 -7.16
CA GLY A 544 13.47 1.00 -7.50
C GLY A 544 12.54 -0.09 -6.94
N ASP A 545 11.50 0.30 -6.19
CA ASP A 545 10.54 -0.62 -5.57
C ASP A 545 11.19 -1.71 -4.71
N ASP A 546 12.26 -1.32 -4.00
CA ASP A 546 13.09 -2.23 -3.23
C ASP A 546 12.29 -2.83 -2.06
N PRO A 547 12.37 -4.16 -1.85
CA PRO A 547 11.72 -4.82 -0.73
C PRO A 547 12.12 -4.27 0.64
N ARG A 548 11.11 -4.11 1.51
CA ARG A 548 11.25 -3.59 2.87
C ARG A 548 10.80 -4.61 3.91
N TYR A 549 11.71 -5.02 4.79
CA TYR A 549 11.44 -5.99 5.86
C TYR A 549 10.85 -5.28 7.08
N LEU A 550 9.54 -5.42 7.25
CA LEU A 550 8.81 -4.85 8.38
C LEU A 550 8.68 -5.93 9.46
N LYS A 551 9.43 -5.84 10.56
CA LYS A 551 9.44 -6.84 11.63
C LYS A 551 8.02 -7.31 12.02
N GLY A 552 7.09 -6.36 12.22
CA GLY A 552 5.71 -6.64 12.63
C GLY A 552 4.89 -7.48 11.64
N GLU A 553 5.28 -7.49 10.37
CA GLU A 553 4.60 -8.21 9.28
C GLU A 553 5.41 -9.44 8.83
N CYS A 554 6.75 -9.37 8.93
CA CYS A 554 7.64 -10.38 8.38
C CYS A 554 8.16 -11.35 9.43
N PHE A 555 8.57 -10.88 10.62
CA PHE A 555 9.18 -11.72 11.66
C PHE A 555 8.15 -12.12 12.71
N ASP A 556 7.41 -11.16 13.23
CA ASP A 556 6.47 -11.36 14.34
C ASP A 556 5.37 -12.41 14.07
N PRO A 557 4.79 -12.50 12.86
CA PRO A 557 3.83 -13.55 12.54
C PRO A 557 4.46 -14.80 11.89
N PHE A 558 5.78 -14.85 11.67
CA PHE A 558 6.38 -15.97 10.94
C PHE A 558 6.38 -17.26 11.77
N PRO A 559 5.75 -18.35 11.29
CA PRO A 559 5.70 -19.60 12.04
C PRO A 559 6.95 -20.45 11.77
N PHE A 560 7.96 -20.35 12.64
CA PHE A 560 9.15 -21.20 12.57
C PHE A 560 8.81 -22.72 12.61
N PRO A 561 9.62 -23.58 11.96
CA PRO A 561 9.39 -25.02 11.96
C PRO A 561 9.51 -25.56 13.40
N GLY A 562 8.55 -26.38 13.78
CA GLY A 562 8.48 -26.98 15.11
C GLY A 562 8.99 -28.42 15.11
N ASP A 563 9.49 -28.89 16.26
CA ASP A 563 9.85 -30.31 16.47
C ASP A 563 10.94 -30.84 15.51
N VAL A 564 11.84 -29.97 15.06
CA VAL A 564 12.95 -30.31 14.15
C VAL A 564 14.00 -31.17 14.89
N PRO A 565 14.37 -32.35 14.36
CA PRO A 565 15.40 -33.19 14.96
C PRO A 565 16.78 -32.50 14.99
N GLU A 566 17.55 -32.69 16.07
CA GLU A 566 18.86 -32.05 16.23
C GLU A 566 19.85 -32.33 15.07
N PRO A 567 19.94 -33.55 14.51
CA PRO A 567 20.80 -33.81 13.35
C PRO A 567 20.44 -32.98 12.11
N LEU A 568 19.16 -32.61 11.94
CA LEU A 568 18.73 -31.75 10.84
C LEU A 568 19.05 -30.27 11.14
N LYS A 569 18.87 -29.82 12.39
CA LYS A 569 19.31 -28.49 12.81
C LYS A 569 20.81 -28.29 12.62
N ASP A 570 21.62 -29.29 12.95
CA ASP A 570 23.08 -29.26 12.78
C ASP A 570 23.49 -29.04 11.32
N LYS A 571 22.81 -29.71 10.38
CA LYS A 571 23.05 -29.52 8.94
C LYS A 571 22.68 -28.10 8.49
N ILE A 572 21.51 -27.61 8.88
CA ILE A 572 21.07 -26.24 8.55
C ILE A 572 22.05 -25.22 9.12
N ARG A 573 22.49 -25.42 10.37
CA ARG A 573 23.45 -24.56 11.07
C ARG A 573 24.78 -24.49 10.30
N ALA A 574 25.33 -25.64 9.92
CA ALA A 574 26.59 -25.72 9.21
C ALA A 574 26.56 -25.01 7.85
N GLU A 575 25.49 -25.20 7.06
CA GLU A 575 25.33 -24.54 5.76
C GLU A 575 25.15 -23.02 5.91
N ALA A 576 24.37 -22.58 6.90
CA ALA A 576 24.15 -21.17 7.16
C ALA A 576 25.42 -20.45 7.65
N GLU A 577 26.18 -21.08 8.54
CA GLU A 577 27.48 -20.58 9.01
C GLU A 577 28.49 -20.50 7.85
N ALA A 578 28.58 -21.54 7.02
CA ALA A 578 29.45 -21.56 5.84
C ALA A 578 29.10 -20.43 4.86
N LEU A 579 27.81 -20.22 4.59
CA LEU A 579 27.34 -19.14 3.72
C LEU A 579 27.68 -17.74 4.27
N ASP A 580 27.50 -17.49 5.56
CA ASP A 580 27.85 -16.20 6.18
C ASP A 580 29.36 -15.95 6.16
N ALA A 581 30.16 -16.96 6.53
CA ALA A 581 31.61 -16.88 6.51
C ALA A 581 32.17 -16.68 5.09
N LEU A 582 31.60 -17.37 4.09
CA LEU A 582 31.98 -17.22 2.69
C LEU A 582 31.74 -15.79 2.19
N ARG A 583 30.54 -15.25 2.44
CA ARG A 583 30.19 -13.89 2.03
C ARG A 583 31.14 -12.86 2.64
N LYS A 584 31.44 -12.96 3.94
CA LYS A 584 32.37 -12.06 4.62
C LYS A 584 33.77 -12.14 4.02
N ARG A 585 34.30 -13.34 3.83
CA ARG A 585 35.63 -13.56 3.23
C ARG A 585 35.76 -12.98 1.83
N VAL A 586 34.75 -13.17 0.99
CA VAL A 586 34.73 -12.62 -0.39
C VAL A 586 34.76 -11.09 -0.36
N LEU A 587 33.93 -10.47 0.48
CA LEU A 587 33.87 -9.00 0.59
C LEU A 587 35.14 -8.39 1.20
N GLU A 588 35.78 -9.08 2.15
CA GLU A 588 37.08 -8.66 2.70
C GLU A 588 38.22 -8.79 1.69
N SER A 589 38.13 -9.75 0.76
CA SER A 589 39.17 -10.00 -0.25
C SER A 589 39.03 -9.10 -1.49
N HIS A 590 37.85 -8.49 -1.71
CA HIS A 590 37.52 -7.76 -2.93
C HIS A 590 36.72 -6.49 -2.62
N GLU A 591 37.42 -5.35 -2.51
CA GLU A 591 36.81 -4.05 -2.15
C GLU A 591 35.74 -3.56 -3.15
N ASP A 592 35.80 -4.01 -4.41
CA ASP A 592 34.86 -3.63 -5.47
C ASP A 592 33.56 -4.46 -5.46
N LEU A 593 33.56 -5.63 -4.80
CA LEU A 593 32.40 -6.51 -4.71
C LEU A 593 31.49 -6.10 -3.54
N THR A 594 30.18 -6.30 -3.75
CA THR A 594 29.16 -6.00 -2.74
C THR A 594 28.11 -7.10 -2.74
N LEU A 595 27.37 -7.28 -1.64
CA LEU A 595 26.28 -8.27 -1.61
C LEU A 595 25.25 -8.00 -2.72
N THR A 596 24.91 -6.73 -2.98
CA THR A 596 23.99 -6.41 -4.08
C THR A 596 24.51 -6.91 -5.44
N LYS A 597 25.81 -6.73 -5.74
CA LYS A 597 26.41 -7.21 -6.99
C LYS A 597 26.41 -8.74 -7.07
N LEU A 598 26.86 -9.41 -6.00
CA LEU A 598 26.91 -10.87 -5.94
C LEU A 598 25.52 -11.50 -6.16
N TYR A 599 24.50 -10.94 -5.51
CA TYR A 599 23.13 -11.45 -5.65
C TYR A 599 22.46 -11.06 -6.98
N ASN A 600 22.84 -9.95 -7.61
CA ASN A 600 22.40 -9.67 -9.00
C ASN A 600 22.89 -10.76 -9.97
N VAL A 601 24.14 -11.20 -9.81
CA VAL A 601 24.72 -12.30 -10.61
C VAL A 601 24.07 -13.64 -10.26
N LEU A 602 23.75 -13.86 -8.98
CA LEU A 602 23.03 -15.06 -8.55
C LEU A 602 21.64 -15.17 -9.19
N GLU A 603 20.86 -14.09 -9.21
CA GLU A 603 19.54 -14.08 -9.84
C GLU A 603 19.64 -14.30 -11.36
N ALA A 604 20.64 -13.71 -12.01
CA ALA A 604 20.92 -13.98 -13.42
C ALA A 604 21.12 -15.47 -13.73
N LEU A 605 21.83 -16.18 -12.85
CA LEU A 605 22.04 -17.62 -12.96
C LEU A 605 20.76 -18.42 -12.70
N ARG A 606 19.86 -17.94 -11.84
CA ARG A 606 18.56 -18.56 -11.56
C ARG A 606 17.59 -18.38 -12.73
N GLU A 607 17.62 -17.22 -13.38
CA GLU A 607 16.86 -16.92 -14.59
C GLU A 607 17.34 -17.70 -15.83
N GLY A 608 18.55 -18.27 -15.77
CA GLY A 608 19.17 -18.97 -16.90
C GLY A 608 19.65 -18.04 -18.02
N ARG A 609 19.80 -16.73 -17.75
CA ARG A 609 20.29 -15.77 -18.74
C ARG A 609 21.82 -15.86 -18.87
N PRO A 610 22.39 -15.66 -20.08
CA PRO A 610 23.84 -15.55 -20.24
C PRO A 610 24.42 -14.37 -19.43
N LEU A 611 25.51 -14.62 -18.71
CA LEU A 611 26.25 -13.57 -17.99
C LEU A 611 27.09 -12.74 -18.96
N THR A 612 27.16 -11.43 -18.73
CA THR A 612 28.12 -10.53 -19.40
C THR A 612 29.56 -10.80 -18.96
N ASP A 613 30.56 -10.26 -19.67
CA ASP A 613 31.97 -10.40 -19.27
C ASP A 613 32.25 -9.90 -17.84
N ALA A 614 31.67 -8.76 -17.48
CA ALA A 614 31.81 -8.20 -16.13
C ALA A 614 31.13 -9.09 -15.07
N GLU A 615 29.97 -9.66 -15.38
CA GLU A 615 29.26 -10.57 -14.48
C GLU A 615 29.97 -11.91 -14.32
N ARG A 616 30.67 -12.40 -15.36
CA ARG A 616 31.52 -13.60 -15.28
C ARG A 616 32.72 -13.39 -14.36
N ASP A 617 33.40 -12.26 -14.48
CA ASP A 617 34.49 -11.92 -13.56
C ASP A 617 34.00 -11.84 -12.11
N MET A 618 32.85 -11.18 -11.87
CA MET A 618 32.22 -11.11 -10.55
C MET A 618 31.75 -12.48 -10.05
N HIS A 619 31.24 -13.33 -10.94
CA HIS A 619 30.84 -14.70 -10.61
C HIS A 619 32.01 -15.50 -10.04
N ASP A 620 33.15 -15.45 -10.72
CA ASP A 620 34.33 -16.24 -10.38
C ASP A 620 35.02 -15.72 -9.12
N ARG A 621 35.30 -14.41 -9.04
CA ARG A 621 35.90 -13.80 -7.82
C ARG A 621 34.95 -13.84 -6.62
N GLY A 622 33.66 -13.70 -6.89
CA GLY A 622 32.60 -13.72 -5.89
C GLY A 622 32.20 -15.10 -5.40
N LEU A 623 32.73 -16.17 -6.01
CA LEU A 623 32.37 -17.57 -5.75
C LEU A 623 30.84 -17.79 -5.77
N VAL A 624 30.15 -17.15 -6.72
CA VAL A 624 28.68 -17.08 -6.73
C VAL A 624 28.03 -18.46 -6.90
N THR A 625 28.67 -19.40 -7.61
CA THR A 625 28.22 -20.80 -7.67
C THR A 625 28.19 -21.45 -6.29
N LEU A 626 29.18 -21.21 -5.44
CA LEU A 626 29.22 -21.78 -4.08
C LEU A 626 28.17 -21.12 -3.18
N ILE A 627 27.98 -19.81 -3.30
CA ILE A 627 26.89 -19.08 -2.63
C ILE A 627 25.54 -19.71 -3.00
N ARG A 628 25.31 -19.99 -4.29
CA ARG A 628 24.10 -20.67 -4.77
C ARG A 628 23.93 -22.05 -4.14
N GLN A 629 24.98 -22.87 -4.12
CA GLN A 629 24.93 -24.22 -3.55
C GLN A 629 24.53 -24.22 -2.08
N HIS A 630 25.06 -23.30 -1.28
CA HIS A 630 24.66 -23.16 0.12
C HIS A 630 23.18 -22.75 0.27
N HIS A 631 22.70 -21.81 -0.57
CA HIS A 631 21.27 -21.45 -0.58
C HIS A 631 20.39 -22.64 -0.96
N ASP A 632 20.72 -23.35 -2.04
CA ASP A 632 19.96 -24.50 -2.51
C ASP A 632 19.94 -25.63 -1.45
N ALA A 633 21.05 -25.83 -0.71
CA ALA A 633 21.12 -26.77 0.41
C ALA A 633 20.27 -26.32 1.61
N ILE A 634 20.36 -25.05 2.00
CA ILE A 634 19.52 -24.47 3.06
C ILE A 634 18.04 -24.62 2.70
N ASP A 635 17.65 -24.33 1.47
CA ASP A 635 16.26 -24.42 1.01
C ASP A 635 15.72 -25.85 1.12
N ALA A 636 16.50 -26.84 0.68
CA ALA A 636 16.13 -28.25 0.79
C ALA A 636 16.00 -28.72 2.25
N LEU A 637 16.99 -28.38 3.09
CA LEU A 637 17.00 -28.78 4.51
C LEU A 637 15.90 -28.08 5.31
N VAL A 638 15.60 -26.82 5.02
CA VAL A 638 14.52 -26.10 5.68
C VAL A 638 13.16 -26.62 5.21
N ALA A 639 12.98 -26.96 3.93
CA ALA A 639 11.77 -27.65 3.47
C ALA A 639 11.57 -28.99 4.20
N GLU A 640 12.65 -29.77 4.37
CA GLU A 640 12.62 -31.00 5.19
C GLU A 640 12.23 -30.70 6.65
N ALA A 641 12.73 -29.62 7.24
CA ALA A 641 12.39 -29.21 8.61
C ALA A 641 10.91 -28.83 8.78
N TYR A 642 10.25 -28.34 7.73
CA TYR A 642 8.79 -28.14 7.69
C TYR A 642 8.00 -29.42 7.32
N GLY A 643 8.68 -30.48 6.87
CA GLY A 643 8.06 -31.67 6.30
C GLY A 643 7.41 -31.42 4.94
N TRP A 644 7.93 -30.46 4.16
CA TRP A 644 7.38 -30.03 2.88
C TRP A 644 8.26 -30.47 1.70
N PRO A 645 7.69 -30.65 0.49
CA PRO A 645 8.47 -30.76 -0.74
C PRO A 645 9.30 -29.49 -0.99
N ALA A 646 10.50 -29.64 -1.56
CA ALA A 646 11.38 -28.51 -1.84
C ALA A 646 10.95 -27.69 -3.08
N ASP A 647 10.14 -28.26 -3.95
CA ASP A 647 9.71 -27.72 -5.25
C ASP A 647 8.35 -26.99 -5.21
N LEU A 648 7.84 -26.67 -4.03
CA LEU A 648 6.59 -25.94 -3.87
C LEU A 648 6.62 -24.57 -4.56
N SER A 649 5.47 -24.18 -5.14
CA SER A 649 5.29 -22.83 -5.66
C SER A 649 5.29 -21.79 -4.53
N ASP A 650 5.57 -20.52 -4.85
CA ASP A 650 5.50 -19.43 -3.88
C ASP A 650 4.11 -19.34 -3.21
N GLU A 651 3.05 -19.60 -3.98
CA GLU A 651 1.66 -19.56 -3.50
C GLU A 651 1.35 -20.71 -2.54
N GLU A 652 1.84 -21.92 -2.82
CA GLU A 652 1.69 -23.07 -1.94
C GLU A 652 2.44 -22.84 -0.62
N ILE A 653 3.64 -22.25 -0.67
CA ILE A 653 4.41 -21.87 0.52
C ILE A 653 3.61 -20.88 1.36
N LEU A 654 3.09 -19.80 0.77
CA LEU A 654 2.31 -18.79 1.51
C LEU A 654 1.05 -19.38 2.13
N THR A 655 0.32 -20.23 1.38
CA THR A 655 -0.89 -20.89 1.87
C THR A 655 -0.59 -21.78 3.07
N ARG A 656 0.46 -22.59 3.00
CA ARG A 656 0.88 -23.47 4.11
C ARG A 656 1.38 -22.66 5.32
N LEU A 657 2.10 -21.57 5.11
CA LEU A 657 2.56 -20.69 6.19
C LEU A 657 1.40 -20.00 6.92
N VAL A 658 0.38 -19.50 6.20
CA VAL A 658 -0.82 -18.92 6.85
C VAL A 658 -1.56 -19.98 7.66
N ALA A 659 -1.71 -21.19 7.14
CA ALA A 659 -2.33 -22.30 7.87
C ALA A 659 -1.52 -22.68 9.13
N LEU A 660 -0.20 -22.79 9.00
CA LEU A 660 0.69 -23.09 10.13
C LEU A 660 0.68 -21.98 11.18
N ASN A 661 0.63 -20.71 10.77
CA ASN A 661 0.47 -19.59 11.69
C ASN A 661 -0.83 -19.71 12.51
N LYS A 662 -1.96 -20.05 11.87
CA LYS A 662 -3.25 -20.26 12.56
C LYS A 662 -3.15 -21.39 13.59
N GLU A 663 -2.49 -22.49 13.24
CA GLU A 663 -2.23 -23.60 14.15
C GLU A 663 -1.38 -23.15 15.35
N ARG A 664 -0.26 -22.45 15.11
CA ARG A 664 0.64 -21.92 16.15
C ARG A 664 -0.09 -20.94 17.07
N ALA A 665 -0.89 -20.03 16.52
CA ALA A 665 -1.70 -19.11 17.32
C ALA A 665 -2.72 -19.85 18.20
N ALA A 666 -3.30 -20.96 17.72
CA ALA A 666 -4.20 -21.80 18.51
C ALA A 666 -3.45 -22.63 19.59
N GLU A 667 -2.21 -23.05 19.34
CA GLU A 667 -1.33 -23.63 20.36
C GLU A 667 -1.01 -22.61 21.47
N GLU A 668 -0.60 -21.40 21.10
CA GLU A 668 -0.28 -20.33 22.07
C GLU A 668 -1.48 -19.93 22.91
N ALA A 669 -2.68 -19.89 22.33
CA ALA A 669 -3.92 -19.65 23.05
C ALA A 669 -4.23 -20.75 24.08
N ARG A 670 -3.79 -21.99 23.82
CA ARG A 670 -3.87 -23.13 24.76
C ARG A 670 -2.69 -23.17 25.74
N GLY A 671 -1.78 -22.21 25.67
CA GLY A 671 -0.60 -22.13 26.53
C GLY A 671 0.61 -22.94 26.04
N LEU A 672 0.53 -23.60 24.88
CA LEU A 672 1.68 -24.25 24.25
C LEU A 672 2.42 -23.23 23.37
N ILE A 673 3.44 -22.59 23.93
CA ILE A 673 4.25 -21.58 23.23
C ILE A 673 5.61 -22.21 22.89
N ARG A 674 5.99 -22.11 21.62
CA ARG A 674 7.26 -22.61 21.08
C ARG A 674 8.29 -21.49 21.03
N TRP A 675 8.73 -21.02 22.19
CA TRP A 675 9.69 -19.93 22.32
C TRP A 675 10.97 -20.19 21.51
N LEU A 676 11.42 -19.18 20.76
CA LEU A 676 12.66 -19.28 19.97
C LEU A 676 13.90 -19.29 20.88
N ARG A 677 13.84 -18.57 22.00
CA ARG A 677 14.88 -18.44 23.00
C ARG A 677 14.30 -18.56 24.42
N PRO A 678 13.87 -19.76 24.83
CA PRO A 678 13.12 -19.97 26.07
C PRO A 678 13.87 -19.49 27.32
N GLU A 679 15.20 -19.62 27.37
CA GLU A 679 16.02 -19.20 28.50
C GLU A 679 15.99 -17.68 28.76
N TYR A 680 15.65 -16.88 27.75
CA TYR A 680 15.45 -15.43 27.88
C TYR A 680 13.97 -15.04 27.93
N GLN A 681 13.16 -15.58 27.01
CA GLN A 681 11.76 -15.16 26.84
C GLN A 681 10.85 -15.70 27.95
N ALA A 682 11.12 -16.91 28.44
CA ALA A 682 10.28 -17.57 29.42
C ALA A 682 11.05 -18.62 30.24
N PRO A 683 12.01 -18.21 31.10
CA PRO A 683 12.89 -19.13 31.83
C PRO A 683 12.14 -20.10 32.76
N ASP A 684 10.96 -19.71 33.25
CA ASP A 684 10.13 -20.52 34.15
C ASP A 684 9.04 -21.33 33.42
N TYR A 685 9.02 -21.30 32.07
CA TYR A 685 7.95 -21.92 31.29
C TYR A 685 8.05 -23.45 31.29
N LYS A 686 6.93 -24.10 31.58
CA LYS A 686 6.73 -25.55 31.44
C LYS A 686 5.61 -25.79 30.45
N ALA A 687 5.90 -26.49 29.36
CA ALA A 687 4.89 -26.81 28.36
C ALA A 687 3.77 -27.67 28.98
N PRO A 688 2.49 -27.41 28.65
CA PRO A 688 1.40 -28.29 29.02
C PRO A 688 1.63 -29.69 28.43
N VAL A 689 1.40 -30.75 29.21
CA VAL A 689 1.47 -32.13 28.72
C VAL A 689 0.29 -32.36 27.77
N THR A 690 0.56 -32.57 26.48
CA THR A 690 -0.47 -32.76 25.45
C THR A 690 -1.13 -34.13 25.61
N GLN A 691 -2.39 -34.18 26.06
CA GLN A 691 -3.29 -35.28 25.70
C GLN A 691 -3.72 -35.04 24.26
N THR A 692 -3.44 -35.99 23.38
CA THR A 692 -3.94 -36.03 22.01
C THR A 692 -5.47 -36.09 22.05
N LEU A 693 -6.11 -34.95 21.77
CA LEU A 693 -7.55 -34.84 21.57
C LEU A 693 -7.80 -34.47 20.12
N ASP A 694 -8.50 -35.40 19.48
CA ASP A 694 -8.99 -35.41 18.10
C ASP A 694 -9.70 -34.10 17.74
N LEU A 695 -9.20 -33.41 16.72
CA LEU A 695 -9.81 -32.19 16.19
C LEU A 695 -10.88 -32.61 15.19
N GLY A 696 -12.13 -32.68 15.68
CA GLY A 696 -13.31 -32.80 14.82
C GLY A 696 -13.32 -31.72 13.73
N GLU A 697 -13.65 -32.14 12.51
CA GLU A 697 -13.71 -31.33 11.30
C GLU A 697 -14.49 -30.02 11.53
N THR A 698 -13.79 -28.88 11.43
CA THR A 698 -14.44 -27.58 11.31
C THR A 698 -15.12 -27.48 9.95
N ALA A 699 -16.45 -27.51 9.99
CA ALA A 699 -17.31 -27.34 8.83
C ALA A 699 -16.95 -26.06 8.05
N ALA A 700 -16.60 -26.26 6.78
CA ALA A 700 -16.44 -25.17 5.83
C ALA A 700 -17.75 -24.40 5.68
N ALA A 701 -17.71 -23.09 5.95
CA ALA A 701 -18.83 -22.21 5.66
C ALA A 701 -19.03 -22.12 4.15
N LEU A 702 -20.24 -22.46 3.69
CA LEU A 702 -20.66 -22.32 2.30
C LEU A 702 -20.72 -20.82 1.91
N PRO A 703 -20.28 -20.45 0.70
CA PRO A 703 -20.48 -19.09 0.20
C PRO A 703 -21.94 -18.85 -0.20
N ASP A 704 -22.66 -18.03 0.57
CA ASP A 704 -23.95 -17.48 0.17
C ASP A 704 -23.77 -16.33 -0.84
N ASN A 705 -23.47 -16.68 -2.10
CA ASN A 705 -23.49 -15.72 -3.22
C ASN A 705 -24.81 -15.85 -3.98
N VAL A 706 -25.88 -15.25 -3.45
CA VAL A 706 -27.21 -15.27 -4.10
C VAL A 706 -27.66 -13.86 -4.44
N ILE A 707 -27.70 -13.52 -5.72
CA ILE A 707 -28.14 -12.23 -6.27
C ILE A 707 -29.69 -12.18 -6.26
N PRO A 708 -30.33 -11.09 -5.83
CA PRO A 708 -31.78 -10.92 -5.97
C PRO A 708 -32.17 -10.82 -7.46
N TRP A 709 -33.26 -11.48 -7.87
CA TRP A 709 -33.74 -11.41 -9.27
C TRP A 709 -34.33 -10.02 -9.57
N PRO A 710 -33.82 -9.27 -10.57
CA PRO A 710 -34.29 -7.92 -10.85
C PRO A 710 -35.74 -7.87 -11.34
N GLY A 711 -36.42 -6.75 -11.08
CA GLY A 711 -37.85 -6.57 -11.39
C GLY A 711 -38.12 -6.18 -12.84
N SER A 712 -37.19 -5.45 -13.46
CA SER A 712 -37.31 -4.97 -14.84
C SER A 712 -36.52 -5.84 -15.83
N LEU A 713 -37.00 -5.96 -17.08
CA LEU A 713 -36.33 -6.74 -18.12
C LEU A 713 -34.88 -6.26 -18.41
N PRO A 714 -34.55 -4.95 -18.46
CA PRO A 714 -33.18 -4.49 -18.70
C PRO A 714 -32.21 -4.87 -17.58
N GLU A 715 -32.64 -4.77 -16.32
CA GLU A 715 -31.81 -5.20 -15.18
C GLU A 715 -31.61 -6.71 -15.18
N GLN A 716 -32.61 -7.49 -15.61
CA GLN A 716 -32.48 -8.94 -15.78
C GLN A 716 -31.46 -9.29 -16.86
N VAL A 717 -31.50 -8.61 -18.02
CA VAL A 717 -30.55 -8.79 -19.11
C VAL A 717 -29.12 -8.46 -18.65
N SER A 718 -28.91 -7.29 -18.03
CA SER A 718 -27.61 -6.85 -17.52
C SER A 718 -27.04 -7.80 -16.44
N ALA A 719 -27.88 -8.24 -15.51
CA ALA A 719 -27.47 -9.19 -14.46
C ALA A 719 -27.08 -10.57 -15.03
N VAL A 720 -27.85 -11.08 -15.99
CA VAL A 720 -27.56 -12.37 -16.65
C VAL A 720 -26.30 -12.28 -17.52
N GLN A 721 -26.12 -11.16 -18.25
CA GLN A 721 -24.92 -10.90 -19.04
C GLN A 721 -23.67 -10.81 -18.16
N SER A 722 -23.74 -10.10 -17.04
CA SER A 722 -22.62 -9.98 -16.08
C SER A 722 -22.15 -11.35 -15.57
N ILE A 723 -23.08 -12.29 -15.35
CA ILE A 723 -22.74 -13.66 -14.93
C ILE A 723 -22.08 -14.45 -16.07
N LEU A 724 -22.56 -14.31 -17.30
CA LEU A 724 -21.97 -14.97 -18.47
C LEU A 724 -20.56 -14.44 -18.77
N THR A 725 -20.35 -13.13 -18.68
CA THR A 725 -19.05 -12.50 -18.91
C THR A 725 -18.04 -12.85 -17.82
N ALA A 726 -18.48 -13.00 -16.56
CA ALA A 726 -17.63 -13.44 -15.46
C ALA A 726 -17.28 -14.94 -15.50
N ALA A 727 -17.99 -15.73 -16.30
CA ALA A 727 -17.81 -17.18 -16.36
C ALA A 727 -16.69 -17.57 -17.34
N ALA A 728 -15.64 -18.22 -16.83
CA ALA A 728 -14.55 -18.75 -17.65
C ALA A 728 -14.96 -19.96 -18.53
N THR A 729 -16.18 -20.49 -18.36
CA THR A 729 -16.71 -21.64 -19.11
C THR A 729 -18.17 -21.45 -19.48
N PRO A 730 -18.64 -22.01 -20.60
CA PRO A 730 -20.06 -21.93 -21.00
C PRO A 730 -20.99 -22.52 -19.92
N LEU A 731 -22.02 -21.76 -19.54
CA LEU A 731 -22.96 -22.10 -18.47
C LEU A 731 -24.27 -22.66 -19.02
N ALA A 732 -24.86 -23.65 -18.34
CA ALA A 732 -26.22 -24.07 -18.64
C ALA A 732 -27.24 -23.12 -17.96
N PRO A 733 -28.48 -22.99 -18.46
CA PRO A 733 -29.52 -22.15 -17.85
C PRO A 733 -29.78 -22.43 -16.36
N GLN A 734 -29.53 -23.65 -15.90
CA GLN A 734 -29.65 -24.03 -14.49
C GLN A 734 -28.53 -23.44 -13.62
N ASP A 735 -27.32 -23.29 -14.16
CA ASP A 735 -26.17 -22.78 -13.43
C ASP A 735 -26.26 -21.25 -13.30
N VAL A 736 -26.72 -20.58 -14.36
CA VAL A 736 -27.07 -19.16 -14.32
C VAL A 736 -28.21 -18.91 -13.33
N ALA A 737 -29.24 -19.77 -13.29
CA ALA A 737 -30.35 -19.64 -12.34
C ALA A 737 -29.93 -19.81 -10.87
N ARG A 738 -28.87 -20.59 -10.58
CA ARG A 738 -28.34 -20.78 -9.21
C ARG A 738 -27.70 -19.52 -8.63
N ALA A 739 -27.26 -18.60 -9.48
CA ALA A 739 -26.76 -17.30 -9.03
C ALA A 739 -27.87 -16.39 -8.48
N PHE A 740 -29.16 -16.74 -8.68
CA PHE A 740 -30.31 -15.92 -8.29
C PHE A 740 -31.20 -16.55 -7.22
N LYS A 741 -31.74 -15.72 -6.32
CA LYS A 741 -32.58 -16.20 -5.19
C LYS A 741 -33.88 -16.84 -5.66
N GLY A 742 -33.98 -18.17 -5.49
CA GLY A 742 -35.23 -18.92 -5.66
C GLY A 742 -35.73 -19.05 -7.11
N LYS A 743 -34.85 -18.91 -8.12
CA LYS A 743 -35.21 -19.00 -9.53
C LYS A 743 -34.86 -20.34 -10.16
N ARG A 744 -35.53 -20.66 -11.27
CA ARG A 744 -35.36 -21.91 -12.03
C ARG A 744 -34.90 -21.58 -13.45
N ALA A 745 -34.30 -22.55 -14.13
CA ALA A 745 -33.83 -22.42 -15.51
C ALA A 745 -34.89 -21.83 -16.47
N ALA A 746 -36.17 -22.17 -16.28
CA ALA A 746 -37.28 -21.65 -17.09
C ALA A 746 -37.46 -20.12 -16.99
N THR A 747 -37.04 -19.48 -15.90
CA THR A 747 -37.16 -18.03 -15.70
C THR A 747 -36.03 -17.26 -16.39
N VAL A 748 -34.84 -17.86 -16.47
CA VAL A 748 -33.63 -17.21 -17.01
C VAL A 748 -33.46 -17.47 -18.51
N ARG A 749 -34.00 -18.59 -18.99
CA ARG A 749 -33.87 -19.02 -20.39
C ARG A 749 -34.38 -18.01 -21.43
N PRO A 750 -35.52 -17.31 -21.24
CA PRO A 750 -35.95 -16.28 -22.19
C PRO A 750 -34.95 -15.13 -22.32
N VAL A 751 -34.30 -14.74 -21.20
CA VAL A 751 -33.28 -13.68 -21.17
C VAL A 751 -32.00 -14.14 -21.86
N LEU A 752 -31.59 -15.40 -21.65
CA LEU A 752 -30.43 -16.00 -22.32
C LEU A 752 -30.64 -16.15 -23.84
N ASP A 753 -31.85 -16.52 -24.26
CA ASP A 753 -32.20 -16.63 -25.67
C ASP A 753 -32.28 -15.24 -26.33
N ALA A 754 -32.77 -14.21 -25.63
CA ALA A 754 -32.73 -12.82 -26.09
C ALA A 754 -31.29 -12.31 -26.25
N LEU A 755 -30.42 -12.53 -25.26
CA LEU A 755 -28.98 -12.21 -25.34
C LEU A 755 -28.29 -12.91 -26.52
N ALA A 756 -28.68 -14.15 -26.81
CA ALA A 756 -28.13 -14.89 -27.95
C ALA A 756 -28.64 -14.39 -29.31
N GLY A 757 -29.88 -13.90 -29.38
CA GLY A 757 -30.45 -13.28 -30.58
C GLY A 757 -29.72 -12.01 -31.01
N ILE A 758 -29.34 -11.18 -30.04
CA ILE A 758 -28.63 -9.89 -30.26
C ILE A 758 -27.10 -10.03 -30.35
N GLY A 759 -26.57 -11.26 -30.37
CA GLY A 759 -25.13 -11.52 -30.48
C GLY A 759 -24.30 -11.22 -29.23
N MET A 760 -24.94 -10.99 -28.07
CA MET A 760 -24.29 -10.74 -26.77
C MET A 760 -24.06 -12.01 -25.94
N ALA A 761 -24.51 -13.15 -26.44
CA ALA A 761 -24.16 -14.47 -25.93
C ALA A 761 -24.16 -15.47 -27.09
N ARG A 762 -23.34 -16.50 -27.01
CA ARG A 762 -23.34 -17.60 -27.97
C ARG A 762 -24.02 -18.83 -27.38
N ARG A 763 -25.11 -19.28 -28.01
CA ARG A 763 -25.74 -20.57 -27.70
C ARG A 763 -24.97 -21.70 -28.39
N LEU A 764 -24.46 -22.64 -27.59
CA LEU A 764 -23.76 -23.84 -28.05
C LEU A 764 -24.73 -24.96 -28.43
N LYS A 765 -24.26 -25.91 -29.25
CA LYS A 765 -25.07 -27.06 -29.74
C LYS A 765 -25.60 -27.95 -28.62
N ASP A 766 -24.98 -27.92 -27.45
CA ASP A 766 -25.37 -28.68 -26.25
C ASP A 766 -26.34 -27.92 -25.33
N GLY A 767 -26.79 -26.71 -25.72
CA GLY A 767 -27.75 -25.91 -24.97
C GLY A 767 -27.15 -25.03 -23.86
N ARG A 768 -25.82 -24.91 -23.79
CA ARG A 768 -25.12 -23.95 -22.92
C ARG A 768 -24.92 -22.59 -23.60
N TYR A 769 -24.69 -21.57 -22.80
CA TYR A 769 -24.50 -20.18 -23.22
C TYR A 769 -23.11 -19.71 -22.79
N ALA A 770 -22.39 -19.05 -23.68
CA ALA A 770 -21.14 -18.34 -23.41
C ALA A 770 -21.33 -16.85 -23.72
N ALA A 771 -20.53 -15.98 -23.10
CA ALA A 771 -20.48 -14.57 -23.49
C ALA A 771 -20.05 -14.40 -24.95
#